data_AF-A0AAW7Y1K8-F1
#
_entry.id   AF-A0AAW7Y1K8-F1
#
_cell.length_a   1.000
_cell.length_b   1.000
_cell.length_c   1.000
_cell.angle_alpha   90.00
_cell.angle_beta   90.00
_cell.angle_gamma   90.00
#
_symmetry.space_group_name_H-M   'P 1'
#
loop_
_entity.id
_entity.type
_entity.pdbx_description
1 polymer ?
#
loop_
_entity_poly.entity_id
_entity_poly.type
_entity_poly.pdbx_seq_one_letter_code
_entity_poly.pdbx_strand_id
1 'polypeptide(L)'
;MSVYDLELYEFDPEDLFGTSSNTTVTYSGGGPSGTASVTDSDGTLKDDDFKNSSKTETATADVTIGEGTSYGSSVDANAVWTVTDLDTRESFEIVQFVVDSGSAAGTYTLSEQPLIDGHEYEVTDYNDKPGRTGNNASEAFTYDDYVDSSSLADGIVSGSEGDDTIDSSYTGDDDGDMVDASSHVSGTLQWDNLSSYQDYMDGSGTLEDAGVTMTFTVTDNGAGDEANYASTSIYVDDDAGETFDTNSSFFISGDNDQNNDNIADQGTDTATMTLEFAATDSDSDISDEVQNVAFRINDLDKASFTDVVTITAYDAEGNPVAVTLTGGDAMSIDGNTVTGTEVTGTNDEDGSLLVEIEGPVSSITIDYNNTGYNTQGIWLSDIQFDAVYNDYDDTVEAGNGNDTIASGLGDDIVYGGAGDDTIDGGTGDDTLYGEEGDDTFIGGDGADSMSGGSGQDTIDYSGSDEAVSIDLSTGSYSGGDAEGDSGSGIDGIIGSDFNDTLIGFDSEGTGDDAFTNQFWGGEGDDYIDGAGGDDELYGEAGNDTIYGGDGDDTIDGGTGDDTIDGGAGADDISAGSGDDTVSGGDGDDTIYGYEGSDTVYGGDGDDYINTRTSTGTGQPDTGFDHPDSSALDYSADSAPSNDMDTVYGGAGNDTILTGDDNDYIEGGDGNDTIDAGFDDDEVYGGAGNDTIQGGEGNDTIDGGDDNDIIYGDVSPDSDDYAAFSYYELDDHGETTSADTDTANNSDVIYGGAGNDTIYGQDDADTLYGGDGDDTLDGGIDDDTLYGGAGDDTLLGGEGDDTIYAGGGDTVTGGEGSDTIIIDPSLLDGNAITITGSEDDDGEDNDVLDLSNVGLDWSSNPISYNEDDPESGTVTLTDGTTISFSGIETVICFGKGTRIATPYGARAVEDLKPGDLVLTMDNGLQPLRWVGARTVPATGRFAPIEITKGALGNERDLIVSPQHRMLLNGWRSEMLFNTSEVFAAAKHLVNGSTIREAQGGFVTYYHLMFDRHEVIFAEGAASESFHVSDYSLTGVADGAREELFALFPELRSMPDQHGSTARQCLKAHEVQLLVA
;
A
#
# COMPACT_ATOMS: atom_id res chain seq x y z
N MET A 1 79.64 1.91 2.58
CA MET A 1 79.12 2.83 1.54
C MET A 1 77.92 2.20 0.86
N SER A 2 76.87 2.03 1.66
CA SER A 2 75.53 2.46 1.24
C SER A 2 75.46 3.99 1.41
N VAL A 3 74.44 4.60 0.81
CA VAL A 3 74.01 5.98 1.07
C VAL A 3 72.51 5.91 1.35
N TYR A 4 72.02 6.76 2.24
CA TYR A 4 70.62 6.91 2.62
C TYR A 4 70.35 8.39 2.81
N ASP A 5 69.14 8.85 2.50
CA ASP A 5 68.74 10.27 2.55
C ASP A 5 67.58 10.40 3.57
N LEU A 6 67.46 11.53 4.28
CA LEU A 6 66.66 11.75 5.52
C LEU A 6 66.15 13.21 5.67
N GLU A 7 65.08 13.46 6.45
CA GLU A 7 64.41 14.78 6.65
C GLU A 7 64.38 15.26 8.12
N LEU A 8 64.16 16.56 8.44
CA LEU A 8 64.53 17.13 9.75
C LEU A 8 63.58 18.20 10.35
N TYR A 9 63.12 17.99 11.60
CA TYR A 9 62.31 18.94 12.39
C TYR A 9 63.13 20.04 13.11
N GLU A 10 62.57 21.26 13.30
CA GLU A 10 63.27 22.42 13.91
C GLU A 10 63.19 22.48 15.46
N PHE A 11 62.31 21.69 16.11
CA PHE A 11 62.10 21.73 17.57
C PHE A 11 62.86 20.61 18.33
N ASP A 12 63.17 20.85 19.61
CA ASP A 12 63.91 19.93 20.49
C ASP A 12 62.97 19.33 21.56
N PRO A 13 62.53 18.06 21.42
CA PRO A 13 61.43 17.50 22.21
C PRO A 13 61.85 16.96 23.61
N GLU A 14 63.09 17.15 24.07
CA GLU A 14 63.56 16.67 25.40
C GLU A 14 62.74 17.23 26.59
N ASP A 15 62.08 18.39 26.42
CA ASP A 15 61.18 19.00 27.43
C ASP A 15 59.72 18.49 27.35
N LEU A 16 59.35 17.68 26.35
CA LEU A 16 57.96 17.20 26.12
C LEU A 16 57.75 15.73 26.53
N PHE A 17 58.51 14.79 25.95
CA PHE A 17 58.28 13.34 26.16
C PHE A 17 58.91 12.82 27.47
N GLY A 18 58.18 11.94 28.16
CA GLY A 18 58.60 11.35 29.42
C GLY A 18 59.77 10.38 29.28
N THR A 19 60.91 10.64 29.92
CA THR A 19 62.11 9.78 29.93
C THR A 19 61.98 8.49 30.78
N SER A 20 60.77 7.95 30.87
CA SER A 20 60.43 6.70 31.56
C SER A 20 59.11 6.13 31.02
N SER A 21 59.10 4.81 30.76
CA SER A 21 57.94 4.11 30.20
C SER A 21 56.64 4.31 31.00
N ASN A 22 55.51 4.22 30.29
CA ASN A 22 54.17 4.53 30.78
C ASN A 22 54.01 5.99 31.25
N THR A 23 54.39 6.91 30.36
CA THR A 23 54.10 8.34 30.47
C THR A 23 53.40 8.80 29.18
N THR A 24 52.15 9.22 29.29
CA THR A 24 51.35 9.77 28.18
C THR A 24 51.61 11.27 28.03
N VAL A 25 51.62 11.79 26.79
CA VAL A 25 51.72 13.22 26.52
C VAL A 25 51.05 13.60 25.19
N THR A 26 50.34 14.72 25.20
CA THR A 26 49.81 15.40 24.02
C THR A 26 50.93 16.11 23.25
N TYR A 27 51.10 15.82 21.96
CA TYR A 27 51.99 16.62 21.09
C TYR A 27 51.37 17.99 20.80
N SER A 28 52.20 19.01 20.51
CA SER A 28 51.73 20.38 20.18
C SER A 28 52.80 21.21 19.44
N GLY A 29 53.21 20.75 18.25
CA GLY A 29 54.32 21.29 17.45
C GLY A 29 54.07 21.10 15.95
N GLY A 30 55.02 21.51 15.09
CA GLY A 30 54.86 21.46 13.63
C GLY A 30 56.07 20.90 12.88
N GLY A 31 55.90 20.76 11.55
CA GLY A 31 56.67 19.92 10.63
C GLY A 31 58.17 20.19 10.36
N PRO A 32 58.76 19.42 9.43
CA PRO A 32 60.17 19.43 9.04
C PRO A 32 60.60 20.65 8.20
N SER A 33 61.92 20.73 7.94
CA SER A 33 62.58 21.99 7.53
C SER A 33 63.93 21.84 6.79
N GLY A 34 64.35 20.62 6.43
CA GLY A 34 65.59 20.39 5.68
C GLY A 34 66.02 18.92 5.60
N THR A 35 67.05 18.64 4.78
CA THR A 35 67.42 17.28 4.35
C THR A 35 68.88 16.91 4.64
N ALA A 36 69.16 15.61 4.77
CA ALA A 36 70.48 15.05 5.06
C ALA A 36 70.77 13.73 4.31
N SER A 37 71.91 13.66 3.61
CA SER A 37 72.40 12.44 2.94
C SER A 37 73.56 11.81 3.72
N VAL A 38 73.43 10.57 4.18
CA VAL A 38 74.35 9.89 5.12
C VAL A 38 75.14 8.76 4.46
N THR A 39 76.47 8.81 4.54
CA THR A 39 77.38 7.82 3.96
C THR A 39 78.25 7.10 5.01
N ASP A 40 78.12 5.77 5.11
CA ASP A 40 79.07 4.91 5.84
C ASP A 40 80.33 4.67 5.00
N SER A 41 81.53 5.06 5.49
CA SER A 41 82.78 4.86 4.74
C SER A 41 83.54 3.55 5.06
N ASP A 42 83.17 2.83 6.11
CA ASP A 42 83.81 1.59 6.60
C ASP A 42 83.24 0.33 5.91
N GLY A 43 81.91 0.28 5.75
CA GLY A 43 81.20 -0.85 5.17
C GLY A 43 80.69 -1.88 6.19
N THR A 44 80.83 -1.64 7.50
CA THR A 44 80.19 -2.46 8.55
C THR A 44 79.74 -1.66 9.77
N LEU A 45 78.64 -0.91 9.63
CA LEU A 45 77.91 -0.21 10.71
C LEU A 45 77.98 -0.98 12.06
N LYS A 46 78.58 -0.36 13.08
CA LYS A 46 78.54 -0.81 14.48
C LYS A 46 78.57 0.39 15.42
N ASP A 47 77.78 0.31 16.50
CA ASP A 47 78.05 0.75 17.91
C ASP A 47 79.20 1.76 18.15
N ASP A 48 80.41 1.50 17.64
CA ASP A 48 81.61 2.35 17.69
C ASP A 48 81.61 3.63 16.82
N ASP A 49 80.79 3.70 15.78
CA ASP A 49 80.94 4.69 14.69
C ASP A 49 80.31 6.07 14.95
N PHE A 50 79.23 6.14 15.76
CA PHE A 50 78.51 7.37 16.17
C PHE A 50 78.87 7.79 17.63
N LYS A 51 80.15 7.68 18.01
CA LYS A 51 80.59 7.80 19.41
C LYS A 51 80.96 9.22 19.83
N ASN A 52 79.93 10.00 20.17
CA ASN A 52 79.98 11.31 20.84
C ASN A 52 81.27 11.54 21.65
N SER A 53 82.12 12.38 21.07
CA SER A 53 83.35 13.01 21.60
C SER A 53 84.71 12.24 21.57
N SER A 54 84.99 11.28 20.66
CA SER A 54 86.29 10.53 20.72
C SER A 54 87.18 10.29 19.49
N LYS A 55 86.96 11.00 18.37
CA LYS A 55 87.95 11.29 17.30
C LYS A 55 88.34 10.15 16.36
N THR A 56 87.45 9.19 16.11
CA THR A 56 87.48 8.31 14.93
C THR A 56 86.06 8.00 14.48
N GLU A 57 85.26 9.05 14.29
CA GLU A 57 83.97 9.00 13.61
C GLU A 57 84.19 8.58 12.14
N THR A 58 83.34 7.70 11.60
CA THR A 58 83.53 7.05 10.27
C THR A 58 82.37 7.26 9.30
N ALA A 59 81.19 7.60 9.82
CA ALA A 59 80.06 8.12 9.06
C ALA A 59 80.21 9.63 8.82
N THR A 60 79.68 10.11 7.69
CA THR A 60 79.57 11.53 7.36
C THR A 60 78.28 11.81 6.63
N ALA A 61 77.68 12.98 6.89
CA ALA A 61 76.51 13.47 6.20
C ALA A 61 76.81 14.74 5.38
N ASP A 62 76.10 14.89 4.26
CA ASP A 62 75.90 16.14 3.53
C ASP A 62 74.51 16.68 3.93
N VAL A 63 74.44 17.84 4.60
CA VAL A 63 73.20 18.35 5.24
C VAL A 63 72.86 19.75 4.75
N THR A 64 71.63 19.97 4.30
CA THR A 64 71.12 21.28 3.80
C THR A 64 69.97 21.77 4.66
N ILE A 65 70.15 22.95 5.26
CA ILE A 65 69.11 23.71 5.95
C ILE A 65 69.29 25.18 5.54
N GLY A 66 68.30 25.73 4.83
CA GLY A 66 68.38 27.03 4.15
C GLY A 66 69.58 27.16 3.18
N GLU A 67 70.11 28.37 3.01
CA GLU A 67 71.30 28.68 2.16
C GLU A 67 72.64 28.00 2.61
N GLY A 68 72.58 27.01 3.51
CA GLY A 68 73.65 26.66 4.45
C GLY A 68 74.32 25.29 4.31
N THR A 69 74.27 24.62 3.15
CA THR A 69 74.73 23.22 3.01
C THR A 69 76.12 22.91 3.60
N SER A 70 76.21 21.79 4.31
CA SER A 70 77.39 21.34 5.05
C SER A 70 77.85 19.97 4.56
N TYR A 71 78.83 19.96 3.66
CA TYR A 71 79.32 18.76 2.97
C TYR A 71 80.43 18.02 3.75
N GLY A 72 80.29 16.70 3.90
CA GLY A 72 81.28 15.78 4.44
C GLY A 72 81.47 15.88 5.95
N SER A 73 80.42 16.26 6.68
CA SER A 73 80.49 16.53 8.12
C SER A 73 80.24 15.27 8.94
N SER A 74 80.97 15.10 10.03
CA SER A 74 80.73 14.00 10.98
C SER A 74 79.40 14.18 11.69
N VAL A 75 78.75 13.05 11.99
CA VAL A 75 77.46 12.97 12.69
C VAL A 75 77.53 11.97 13.85
N ASP A 76 76.86 12.27 14.96
CA ASP A 76 76.78 11.45 16.19
C ASP A 76 75.31 11.32 16.63
N ALA A 77 74.83 10.10 16.90
CA ALA A 77 73.51 9.84 17.49
C ALA A 77 73.54 10.08 19.02
N ASN A 78 72.43 10.55 19.60
CA ASN A 78 72.40 11.13 20.94
C ASN A 78 71.34 10.50 21.87
N ALA A 79 70.12 10.22 21.39
CA ALA A 79 69.06 9.56 22.15
C ALA A 79 68.04 8.86 21.21
N VAL A 80 67.27 7.90 21.74
CA VAL A 80 66.14 7.23 21.05
C VAL A 80 64.98 6.99 22.04
N TRP A 81 63.74 7.17 21.59
CA TRP A 81 62.50 6.79 22.30
C TRP A 81 61.74 5.73 21.47
N THR A 82 60.93 4.90 22.12
CA THR A 82 59.90 4.09 21.46
C THR A 82 58.54 4.50 22.01
N VAL A 83 57.57 4.75 21.15
CA VAL A 83 56.21 5.19 21.51
C VAL A 83 55.16 4.26 20.94
N THR A 84 53.98 4.30 21.53
CA THR A 84 52.75 3.69 21.03
C THR A 84 51.71 4.79 20.99
N ASP A 85 51.13 5.05 19.82
CA ASP A 85 49.90 5.84 19.74
C ASP A 85 48.78 4.99 20.37
N LEU A 86 48.01 5.57 21.30
CA LEU A 86 47.00 4.83 22.05
C LEU A 86 45.68 4.68 21.30
N ASP A 87 45.48 5.55 20.32
CA ASP A 87 44.26 5.73 19.57
C ASP A 87 44.35 4.83 18.32
N THR A 88 45.39 4.94 17.49
CA THR A 88 45.63 4.03 16.34
C THR A 88 46.26 2.67 16.71
N ARG A 89 46.86 2.54 17.90
CA ARG A 89 47.57 1.34 18.43
C ARG A 89 48.91 0.99 17.76
N GLU A 90 49.34 1.75 16.75
CA GLU A 90 50.63 1.61 16.08
C GLU A 90 51.82 1.85 17.04
N SER A 91 53.07 1.51 16.65
CA SER A 91 54.25 1.67 17.53
C SER A 91 55.57 1.81 16.79
N PHE A 92 56.28 2.92 17.03
CA PHE A 92 57.43 3.38 16.25
C PHE A 92 58.55 4.00 17.14
N GLU A 93 59.79 4.11 16.64
CA GLU A 93 60.91 4.78 17.32
C GLU A 93 61.10 6.25 16.88
N ILE A 94 61.75 7.06 17.74
CA ILE A 94 62.05 8.49 17.52
C ILE A 94 63.50 8.75 17.91
N VAL A 95 64.31 9.34 17.01
CA VAL A 95 65.79 9.38 17.10
C VAL A 95 66.33 10.81 17.10
N GLN A 96 67.30 11.13 17.97
CA GLN A 96 68.00 12.43 17.97
C GLN A 96 69.48 12.28 17.58
N PHE A 97 69.99 13.14 16.67
CA PHE A 97 71.40 13.15 16.24
C PHE A 97 71.98 14.58 16.11
N VAL A 98 73.30 14.67 15.91
CA VAL A 98 74.08 15.93 15.93
C VAL A 98 75.01 16.03 14.72
N VAL A 99 75.03 17.18 14.05
CA VAL A 99 75.93 17.52 12.93
C VAL A 99 77.10 18.38 13.44
N ASP A 100 78.32 17.82 13.43
CA ASP A 100 79.45 18.31 14.23
C ASP A 100 80.14 19.58 13.67
N SER A 101 79.93 19.92 12.39
CA SER A 101 80.49 21.13 11.77
C SER A 101 79.80 21.55 10.47
N GLY A 102 80.01 22.80 10.03
CA GLY A 102 79.44 23.33 8.79
C GLY A 102 78.78 24.69 8.98
N SER A 103 77.87 25.03 8.06
CA SER A 103 76.92 26.14 8.18
C SER A 103 75.57 25.70 8.78
N ALA A 104 75.21 24.43 8.59
CA ALA A 104 74.07 23.71 9.18
C ALA A 104 74.58 22.72 10.25
N ALA A 105 75.24 23.26 11.29
CA ALA A 105 75.77 22.47 12.40
C ALA A 105 74.88 22.67 13.64
N GLY A 106 74.27 21.60 14.12
CA GLY A 106 73.24 21.62 15.17
C GLY A 106 72.87 20.23 15.66
N THR A 107 71.83 20.16 16.49
CA THR A 107 71.16 18.92 16.91
C THR A 107 69.81 18.87 16.19
N TYR A 108 69.40 17.70 15.73
CA TYR A 108 68.17 17.47 14.97
C TYR A 108 67.49 16.19 15.45
N THR A 109 66.17 16.12 15.29
CA THR A 109 65.35 14.97 15.68
C THR A 109 64.63 14.41 14.45
N LEU A 110 64.39 13.11 14.49
CA LEU A 110 63.96 12.19 13.44
C LEU A 110 62.88 11.28 14.05
N SER A 111 61.92 10.80 13.27
CA SER A 111 60.78 10.02 13.76
C SER A 111 60.37 8.98 12.72
N GLU A 112 60.09 7.74 13.14
CA GLU A 112 59.63 6.66 12.25
C GLU A 112 58.12 6.76 11.89
N GLN A 113 57.37 7.69 12.50
CA GLN A 113 56.09 8.21 11.97
C GLN A 113 55.99 9.71 12.36
N PRO A 114 55.33 10.57 11.55
CA PRO A 114 55.02 11.95 11.95
C PRO A 114 54.23 12.01 13.27
N LEU A 115 54.32 13.14 13.98
CA LEU A 115 53.61 13.35 15.25
C LEU A 115 52.47 14.35 15.06
N ILE A 116 51.24 13.86 15.14
CA ILE A 116 49.98 14.61 15.03
C ILE A 116 49.74 15.43 16.31
N ASP A 117 49.35 16.72 16.17
CA ASP A 117 49.01 17.62 17.28
C ASP A 117 47.67 17.19 17.92
N GLY A 118 47.61 17.05 19.26
CA GLY A 118 46.40 16.63 19.96
C GLY A 118 46.31 15.15 20.39
N HIS A 119 46.98 14.22 19.68
CA HIS A 119 46.98 12.77 20.02
C HIS A 119 47.69 12.44 21.35
N GLU A 120 47.30 11.35 22.04
CA GLU A 120 47.87 10.93 23.34
C GLU A 120 48.84 9.71 23.25
N TYR A 121 50.10 9.98 22.89
CA TYR A 121 51.15 8.96 22.79
C TYR A 121 51.65 8.43 24.16
N GLU A 122 51.71 7.10 24.36
CA GLU A 122 52.42 6.48 25.50
C GLU A 122 53.87 6.13 25.16
N VAL A 123 54.83 6.66 25.90
CA VAL A 123 56.24 6.23 25.81
C VAL A 123 56.39 4.81 26.37
N THR A 124 56.89 3.87 25.56
CA THR A 124 57.02 2.45 25.95
C THR A 124 58.46 2.03 26.30
N ASP A 125 59.50 2.59 25.67
CA ASP A 125 60.91 2.51 26.13
C ASP A 125 61.72 3.79 25.78
N TYR A 126 62.91 3.94 26.36
CA TYR A 126 63.79 5.11 26.15
C TYR A 126 65.28 4.80 26.39
N ASN A 127 66.13 5.23 25.45
CA ASN A 127 67.58 5.04 25.44
C ASN A 127 68.34 6.37 25.32
N ASP A 128 68.89 6.86 26.44
CA ASP A 128 69.64 8.12 26.50
C ASP A 128 71.12 8.02 26.07
N LYS A 129 71.62 6.83 25.68
CA LYS A 129 73.03 6.59 25.26
C LYS A 129 73.18 5.44 24.25
N PRO A 130 72.86 5.67 22.97
CA PRO A 130 73.36 4.84 21.87
C PRO A 130 74.87 4.55 21.98
N GLY A 131 75.29 3.35 21.55
CA GLY A 131 76.68 2.90 21.47
C GLY A 131 77.42 2.74 22.80
N ARG A 132 76.75 2.66 23.96
CA ARG A 132 77.46 2.51 25.26
C ARG A 132 76.86 1.46 26.19
N THR A 133 77.55 0.32 26.32
CA THR A 133 77.26 -0.76 27.28
C THR A 133 77.00 -0.23 28.71
N GLY A 134 75.73 -0.06 29.07
CA GLY A 134 75.30 0.69 30.26
C GLY A 134 74.05 0.12 30.92
N ASN A 135 72.94 0.02 30.18
CA ASN A 135 71.71 -0.72 30.50
C ASN A 135 70.75 -0.58 29.29
N ASN A 136 70.15 -1.67 28.80
CA ASN A 136 69.16 -1.73 27.70
C ASN A 136 69.77 -1.22 26.34
N ALA A 137 69.56 -1.76 25.12
CA ALA A 137 68.51 -2.56 24.45
C ALA A 137 67.22 -1.76 24.24
N SER A 138 66.80 -1.36 23.03
CA SER A 138 67.28 -1.65 21.66
C SER A 138 68.42 -0.75 21.13
N GLU A 139 68.89 -1.06 19.90
CA GLU A 139 69.44 -0.09 18.93
C GLU A 139 69.05 -0.58 17.52
N ALA A 140 68.09 0.08 16.86
CA ALA A 140 67.75 -0.17 15.46
C ALA A 140 67.03 1.03 14.81
N PHE A 141 67.79 2.06 14.43
CA PHE A 141 67.36 3.09 13.44
C PHE A 141 66.78 2.42 12.18
N THR A 142 65.56 2.78 11.77
CA THR A 142 64.97 2.31 10.49
C THR A 142 64.62 3.45 9.53
N TYR A 143 63.56 3.33 8.72
CA TYR A 143 63.51 3.96 7.38
C TYR A 143 62.65 5.23 7.31
N ASP A 144 61.57 5.26 8.06
CA ASP A 144 60.47 6.21 7.91
C ASP A 144 60.81 7.61 8.49
N ASP A 145 62.01 7.69 9.10
CA ASP A 145 62.88 8.83 9.38
C ASP A 145 63.15 9.80 8.17
N TYR A 146 62.29 9.86 7.12
CA TYR A 146 62.52 10.59 5.86
C TYR A 146 61.32 11.28 5.15
N VAL A 147 60.05 11.23 5.59
CA VAL A 147 58.96 11.85 4.79
C VAL A 147 57.98 12.68 5.62
N ASP A 148 57.66 13.88 5.14
CA ASP A 148 56.60 14.76 5.68
C ASP A 148 55.19 14.38 5.17
N SER A 149 54.17 14.72 5.95
CA SER A 149 52.78 14.26 5.76
C SER A 149 51.81 15.43 5.55
N SER A 150 51.71 15.91 4.31
CA SER A 150 50.61 16.77 3.81
C SER A 150 50.67 16.93 2.27
N SER A 151 51.03 15.87 1.53
CA SER A 151 51.22 15.93 0.06
C SER A 151 51.18 14.58 -0.65
N LEU A 152 50.55 13.59 -0.04
CA LEU A 152 49.91 12.51 -0.76
C LEU A 152 48.46 12.60 -0.32
N ALA A 153 47.58 12.91 -1.27
CA ALA A 153 46.27 12.27 -1.32
C ALA A 153 46.51 10.78 -1.03
N ASP A 154 45.94 10.24 0.05
CA ASP A 154 46.05 8.80 0.29
C ASP A 154 44.97 8.02 -0.49
N GLY A 155 44.00 8.76 -1.03
CA GLY A 155 42.89 8.29 -1.85
C GLY A 155 41.58 8.16 -1.08
N ILE A 156 41.52 8.61 0.17
CA ILE A 156 40.38 8.42 1.06
C ILE A 156 39.77 9.76 1.46
N VAL A 157 38.59 10.07 0.91
CA VAL A 157 37.77 11.21 1.32
C VAL A 157 37.20 10.93 2.71
N SER A 158 37.78 11.54 3.74
CA SER A 158 37.42 11.27 5.14
C SER A 158 36.35 12.25 5.65
N GLY A 159 35.28 11.72 6.25
CA GLY A 159 34.25 12.48 6.96
C GLY A 159 34.64 12.81 8.41
N SER A 160 33.66 13.02 9.29
CA SER A 160 33.91 13.52 10.66
C SER A 160 33.30 12.69 11.81
N GLU A 161 32.98 13.32 12.95
CA GLU A 161 32.30 12.69 14.10
C GLU A 161 30.78 13.05 14.14
N GLY A 162 30.16 13.46 13.02
CA GLY A 162 28.69 13.58 12.93
C GLY A 162 28.11 14.43 11.80
N ASP A 163 27.11 13.86 11.12
CA ASP A 163 26.14 14.47 10.18
C ASP A 163 26.83 15.22 9.01
N ASP A 164 27.58 14.48 8.19
CA ASP A 164 28.29 14.97 7.01
C ASP A 164 27.45 14.89 5.71
N THR A 165 27.96 15.49 4.63
CA THR A 165 27.37 15.38 3.29
C THR A 165 28.51 15.40 2.28
N ILE A 166 28.91 14.22 1.83
CA ILE A 166 30.10 13.97 1.01
C ILE A 166 29.66 13.89 -0.45
N ASP A 167 30.00 14.93 -1.22
CA ASP A 167 29.80 15.01 -2.68
C ASP A 167 31.05 15.62 -3.33
N SER A 168 31.08 15.79 -4.66
CA SER A 168 32.19 16.49 -5.37
C SER A 168 32.30 18.00 -5.10
N SER A 169 31.63 18.50 -4.04
CA SER A 169 31.84 19.80 -3.43
C SER A 169 32.27 19.74 -1.94
N TYR A 170 32.47 18.54 -1.40
CA TYR A 170 32.99 18.31 -0.05
C TYR A 170 34.37 18.94 0.13
N THR A 171 34.58 19.51 1.32
CA THR A 171 35.84 20.15 1.74
C THR A 171 36.00 20.04 3.27
N GLY A 172 35.47 18.97 3.85
CA GLY A 172 35.60 18.65 5.28
C GLY A 172 36.86 17.85 5.59
N ASP A 173 37.33 17.06 4.63
CA ASP A 173 38.57 16.29 4.68
C ASP A 173 39.79 17.15 5.07
N ASP A 174 40.65 16.62 5.94
CA ASP A 174 41.76 17.35 6.57
C ASP A 174 43.09 17.23 5.78
N ASP A 175 43.24 16.24 4.89
CA ASP A 175 44.42 16.05 4.01
C ASP A 175 44.24 16.71 2.63
N GLY A 176 43.00 16.88 2.19
CA GLY A 176 42.57 17.68 1.03
C GLY A 176 41.93 16.91 -0.11
N ASP A 177 41.54 15.65 0.11
CA ASP A 177 40.89 14.80 -0.89
C ASP A 177 39.40 15.16 -1.05
N MET A 178 38.85 14.90 -2.24
CA MET A 178 37.47 15.23 -2.61
C MET A 178 36.99 14.24 -3.66
N VAL A 179 35.69 13.98 -3.70
CA VAL A 179 35.04 13.18 -4.75
C VAL A 179 35.24 13.80 -6.15
N ASP A 180 35.31 12.98 -7.21
CA ASP A 180 35.57 13.35 -8.62
C ASP A 180 36.96 14.00 -8.86
N ALA A 181 37.89 13.97 -7.89
CA ALA A 181 39.10 14.82 -7.92
C ALA A 181 40.25 14.34 -8.83
N SER A 182 39.91 13.75 -9.99
CA SER A 182 40.74 13.44 -11.16
C SER A 182 42.26 13.53 -10.92
N SER A 183 42.92 12.39 -10.77
CA SER A 183 44.34 12.39 -10.41
C SER A 183 45.25 12.98 -11.52
N HIS A 184 46.32 13.66 -11.12
CA HIS A 184 47.20 14.40 -12.03
C HIS A 184 48.68 14.11 -11.80
N VAL A 185 49.43 13.87 -12.88
CA VAL A 185 50.88 13.65 -12.83
C VAL A 185 51.62 14.63 -13.74
N SER A 186 52.39 15.55 -13.14
CA SER A 186 53.22 16.50 -13.87
C SER A 186 54.37 15.84 -14.62
N GLY A 187 54.53 16.17 -15.90
CA GLY A 187 55.61 15.70 -16.78
C GLY A 187 56.45 16.83 -17.38
N THR A 188 57.63 16.49 -17.92
CA THR A 188 58.50 17.42 -18.66
C THR A 188 59.09 16.77 -19.91
N LEU A 189 58.60 17.20 -21.07
CA LEU A 189 59.04 16.72 -22.38
C LEU A 189 60.39 17.34 -22.76
N GLN A 190 61.47 16.68 -22.34
CA GLN A 190 62.85 17.16 -22.50
C GLN A 190 63.40 16.93 -23.92
N TRP A 191 63.82 18.01 -24.59
CA TRP A 191 64.33 17.95 -25.97
C TRP A 191 65.68 17.24 -26.12
N ASP A 192 66.51 17.15 -25.06
CA ASP A 192 67.82 16.50 -25.12
C ASP A 192 67.77 14.97 -25.20
N ASN A 193 66.61 14.37 -24.93
CA ASN A 193 66.30 12.97 -25.25
C ASN A 193 66.27 12.69 -26.77
N LEU A 194 66.16 13.72 -27.61
CA LEU A 194 66.22 13.58 -29.08
C LEU A 194 67.63 13.26 -29.60
N SER A 195 67.69 12.55 -30.73
CA SER A 195 68.99 12.11 -31.27
C SER A 195 69.84 13.28 -31.82
N SER A 196 71.01 13.50 -31.21
CA SER A 196 71.91 14.61 -31.56
C SER A 196 72.30 14.61 -33.05
N TYR A 197 72.26 15.78 -33.68
CA TYR A 197 72.52 15.99 -35.11
C TYR A 197 71.49 15.38 -36.08
N GLN A 198 70.25 15.12 -35.62
CA GLN A 198 69.10 14.98 -36.50
C GLN A 198 68.48 16.35 -36.78
N ASP A 199 68.11 16.55 -38.05
CA ASP A 199 67.31 17.65 -38.57
C ASP A 199 65.89 17.09 -38.80
N TYR A 200 64.88 17.84 -38.35
CA TYR A 200 63.46 17.44 -38.30
C TYR A 200 62.60 18.29 -39.25
N MET A 201 63.20 19.16 -40.08
CA MET A 201 62.46 19.95 -41.06
C MET A 201 61.77 19.04 -42.10
N ASP A 202 60.49 19.32 -42.42
CA ASP A 202 59.59 18.42 -43.19
C ASP A 202 59.47 17.01 -42.54
N GLY A 203 59.49 16.94 -41.21
CA GLY A 203 59.53 15.71 -40.43
C GLY A 203 58.87 15.82 -39.05
N SER A 204 58.98 14.74 -38.28
CA SER A 204 58.42 14.63 -36.94
C SER A 204 59.31 13.82 -35.99
N GLY A 205 59.03 13.93 -34.70
CA GLY A 205 59.60 13.11 -33.63
C GLY A 205 58.60 12.96 -32.47
N THR A 206 58.96 12.14 -31.48
CA THR A 206 58.19 11.95 -30.26
C THR A 206 59.05 12.23 -29.03
N LEU A 207 58.39 12.65 -27.95
CA LEU A 207 58.89 12.64 -26.57
C LEU A 207 57.82 11.97 -25.69
N GLU A 208 58.27 11.29 -24.64
CA GLU A 208 57.47 10.44 -23.77
C GLU A 208 57.84 10.78 -22.31
N ASP A 209 56.89 11.23 -21.50
CA ASP A 209 57.03 11.41 -20.04
C ASP A 209 55.64 11.40 -19.36
N ALA A 210 55.57 11.16 -18.05
CA ALA A 210 54.32 11.11 -17.26
C ALA A 210 53.16 10.30 -17.91
N GLY A 211 53.49 9.24 -18.66
CA GLY A 211 52.50 8.42 -19.38
C GLY A 211 51.95 9.01 -20.69
N VAL A 212 52.30 10.25 -21.05
CA VAL A 212 51.85 10.93 -22.27
C VAL A 212 52.95 10.92 -23.35
N THR A 213 52.54 10.65 -24.59
CA THR A 213 53.38 10.74 -25.79
C THR A 213 53.05 12.03 -26.54
N MET A 214 53.99 12.98 -26.57
CA MET A 214 53.89 14.16 -27.43
C MET A 214 54.58 13.90 -28.78
N THR A 215 53.80 13.97 -29.86
CA THR A 215 54.29 13.96 -31.24
C THR A 215 54.45 15.39 -31.74
N PHE A 216 55.67 15.79 -32.11
CA PHE A 216 55.89 17.08 -32.79
C PHE A 216 56.14 16.88 -34.29
N THR A 217 55.55 17.75 -35.10
CA THR A 217 55.76 17.82 -36.56
C THR A 217 56.18 19.23 -36.96
N VAL A 218 57.26 19.37 -37.75
CA VAL A 218 57.74 20.67 -38.25
C VAL A 218 57.65 20.72 -39.79
N THR A 219 56.92 21.71 -40.31
CA THR A 219 56.66 21.86 -41.75
C THR A 219 57.38 23.08 -42.35
N ASP A 220 58.10 22.89 -43.46
CA ASP A 220 58.69 24.00 -44.24
C ASP A 220 57.61 24.67 -45.10
N ASN A 221 57.16 25.86 -44.66
CA ASN A 221 56.27 26.73 -45.43
C ASN A 221 57.04 27.84 -46.18
N GLY A 222 58.39 27.85 -46.09
CA GLY A 222 59.31 28.79 -46.71
C GLY A 222 60.25 28.11 -47.71
N ALA A 223 61.56 28.18 -47.44
CA ALA A 223 62.57 27.21 -47.87
C ALA A 223 63.99 27.68 -47.47
N GLY A 224 64.78 26.77 -46.87
CA GLY A 224 66.16 27.06 -46.41
C GLY A 224 66.39 26.73 -44.94
N ASP A 225 65.33 26.28 -44.28
CA ASP A 225 65.18 26.21 -42.84
C ASP A 225 65.80 24.92 -42.26
N GLU A 226 66.38 25.03 -41.06
CA GLU A 226 66.84 23.92 -40.20
C GLU A 226 65.95 23.87 -38.93
N ALA A 227 65.59 22.66 -38.47
CA ALA A 227 64.85 22.45 -37.22
C ALA A 227 65.46 21.29 -36.40
N ASN A 228 65.98 21.56 -35.21
CA ASN A 228 66.72 20.56 -34.43
C ASN A 228 66.81 20.86 -32.92
N TYR A 229 66.98 19.81 -32.11
CA TYR A 229 67.49 19.95 -30.74
C TYR A 229 68.81 20.74 -30.72
N ALA A 230 68.94 21.66 -29.77
CA ALA A 230 70.11 22.49 -29.57
C ALA A 230 70.49 22.55 -28.07
N SER A 231 71.75 22.26 -27.75
CA SER A 231 72.31 22.49 -26.41
C SER A 231 72.73 23.96 -26.21
N THR A 232 71.85 24.89 -26.59
CA THR A 232 72.08 26.35 -26.51
C THR A 232 71.55 26.84 -25.17
N SER A 233 72.27 27.77 -24.52
CA SER A 233 71.77 28.40 -23.30
C SER A 233 70.60 29.33 -23.62
N ILE A 234 69.43 29.04 -23.06
CA ILE A 234 68.22 29.85 -23.15
C ILE A 234 67.99 30.66 -21.86
N TYR A 235 66.94 31.49 -21.82
CA TYR A 235 66.46 32.15 -20.61
C TYR A 235 65.37 31.31 -19.93
N VAL A 236 65.43 31.26 -18.60
CA VAL A 236 64.50 30.64 -17.64
C VAL A 236 64.47 31.58 -16.43
N ASP A 237 63.30 31.74 -15.79
CA ASP A 237 63.12 32.61 -14.62
C ASP A 237 63.20 31.81 -13.31
N ASP A 238 64.42 31.44 -12.92
CA ASP A 238 64.75 30.76 -11.66
C ASP A 238 64.17 31.49 -10.42
N ASP A 239 64.04 32.82 -10.47
CA ASP A 239 63.52 33.66 -9.36
C ASP A 239 61.97 33.63 -9.31
N ALA A 240 61.30 33.22 -10.39
CA ALA A 240 59.85 32.99 -10.44
C ALA A 240 59.43 31.53 -10.13
N GLY A 241 60.38 30.60 -10.08
CA GLY A 241 60.14 29.18 -9.77
C GLY A 241 60.08 28.25 -10.99
N GLU A 242 60.46 28.71 -12.17
CA GLU A 242 60.52 27.87 -13.38
C GLU A 242 61.60 26.78 -13.27
N THR A 243 61.34 25.61 -13.86
CA THR A 243 62.20 24.41 -13.73
C THR A 243 62.71 23.82 -15.06
N PHE A 244 62.50 24.50 -16.19
CA PHE A 244 63.03 24.12 -17.51
C PHE A 244 64.58 24.01 -17.52
N ASP A 245 65.19 23.04 -18.21
CA ASP A 245 66.67 23.06 -18.35
C ASP A 245 67.09 24.18 -19.31
N THR A 246 67.75 25.19 -18.75
CA THR A 246 68.48 26.26 -19.45
C THR A 246 69.38 25.82 -20.62
N ASN A 247 69.71 24.53 -20.78
CA ASN A 247 70.57 23.95 -21.83
C ASN A 247 69.84 22.93 -22.73
N SER A 248 68.55 22.66 -22.50
CA SER A 248 67.73 21.86 -23.40
C SER A 248 66.79 22.78 -24.17
N SER A 249 66.83 22.70 -25.51
CA SER A 249 66.00 23.54 -26.35
C SER A 249 65.79 22.97 -27.75
N PHE A 250 64.69 23.35 -28.39
CA PHE A 250 64.43 23.06 -29.80
C PHE A 250 64.56 24.33 -30.64
N PHE A 251 65.42 24.29 -31.66
CA PHE A 251 65.67 25.40 -32.58
C PHE A 251 64.81 25.27 -33.84
N ILE A 252 64.21 26.38 -34.27
CA ILE A 252 63.43 26.51 -35.52
C ILE A 252 63.86 27.78 -36.24
N SER A 253 64.17 27.72 -37.54
CA SER A 253 64.70 28.86 -38.32
C SER A 253 63.87 29.22 -39.56
N GLY A 254 64.18 30.35 -40.19
CA GLY A 254 63.76 30.73 -41.55
C GLY A 254 64.88 31.46 -42.31
N ASP A 255 65.08 31.21 -43.62
CA ASP A 255 66.07 31.89 -44.48
C ASP A 255 65.52 32.66 -45.71
N ASN A 256 65.00 33.87 -45.48
CA ASN A 256 64.46 34.78 -46.51
C ASN A 256 65.50 35.27 -47.57
N ASP A 257 66.78 34.89 -47.50
CA ASP A 257 67.83 35.23 -48.49
C ASP A 257 68.69 34.00 -48.89
N GLN A 258 68.02 32.89 -49.26
CA GLN A 258 68.62 31.65 -49.83
C GLN A 258 69.73 31.89 -50.87
N ASN A 259 69.65 32.99 -51.62
CA ASN A 259 70.57 33.32 -52.71
C ASN A 259 71.77 34.19 -52.26
N ASN A 260 71.72 34.73 -51.04
CA ASN A 260 72.71 35.58 -50.37
C ASN A 260 73.08 36.85 -51.18
N ASP A 261 72.07 37.58 -51.65
CA ASP A 261 72.24 38.88 -52.33
C ASP A 261 71.67 40.09 -51.55
N ASN A 262 71.22 39.85 -50.31
CA ASN A 262 70.64 40.80 -49.36
C ASN A 262 69.31 41.41 -49.83
N ILE A 263 68.43 40.57 -50.39
CA ILE A 263 67.09 40.92 -50.86
C ILE A 263 66.17 39.72 -50.57
N ALA A 264 64.98 39.94 -50.01
CA ALA A 264 63.96 38.89 -49.91
C ALA A 264 63.68 38.26 -51.28
N ASP A 265 63.82 36.94 -51.34
CA ASP A 265 63.12 36.16 -52.34
C ASP A 265 61.60 36.18 -52.04
N GLN A 266 60.75 35.92 -53.04
CA GLN A 266 59.30 36.17 -52.90
C GLN A 266 58.54 34.98 -52.29
N GLY A 267 58.72 34.77 -50.97
CA GLY A 267 57.94 33.85 -50.13
C GLY A 267 57.41 34.52 -48.86
N THR A 268 56.64 33.76 -48.06
CA THR A 268 56.72 33.85 -46.60
C THR A 268 57.85 32.92 -46.16
N ASP A 269 58.58 33.32 -45.13
CA ASP A 269 59.74 32.60 -44.61
C ASP A 269 59.33 32.12 -43.23
N THR A 270 58.79 30.91 -43.21
CA THR A 270 57.81 30.47 -42.21
C THR A 270 57.95 28.98 -41.93
N ALA A 271 58.11 28.65 -40.66
CA ALA A 271 58.16 27.30 -40.15
C ALA A 271 57.02 27.11 -39.15
N THR A 272 56.22 26.07 -39.35
CA THR A 272 55.09 25.77 -38.46
C THR A 272 55.38 24.47 -37.73
N MET A 273 55.43 24.52 -36.40
CA MET A 273 55.53 23.36 -35.52
C MET A 273 54.15 23.07 -34.93
N THR A 274 53.69 21.83 -35.05
CA THR A 274 52.50 21.35 -34.35
C THR A 274 52.94 20.29 -33.35
N LEU A 275 52.40 20.37 -32.14
CA LEU A 275 52.52 19.45 -31.03
C LEU A 275 51.15 18.76 -30.92
N GLU A 276 51.14 17.44 -30.87
CA GLU A 276 49.94 16.59 -30.73
C GLU A 276 50.20 15.68 -29.51
N PHE A 277 49.34 15.72 -28.50
CA PHE A 277 49.41 14.86 -27.32
C PHE A 277 48.55 13.60 -27.53
N ALA A 278 48.86 12.53 -26.80
CA ALA A 278 48.12 11.28 -26.74
C ALA A 278 48.61 10.43 -25.56
N ALA A 279 47.78 9.52 -25.06
CA ALA A 279 48.19 8.50 -24.09
C ALA A 279 49.26 7.56 -24.69
N THR A 280 50.21 7.09 -23.88
CA THR A 280 51.31 6.22 -24.36
C THR A 280 50.89 4.76 -24.51
N ASP A 281 49.90 4.31 -23.74
CA ASP A 281 49.17 3.07 -24.00
C ASP A 281 47.67 3.42 -24.18
N SER A 282 46.93 2.61 -24.94
CA SER A 282 45.48 2.77 -25.12
C SER A 282 44.65 2.05 -24.07
N ASP A 283 45.34 1.27 -23.24
CA ASP A 283 44.81 0.37 -22.23
C ASP A 283 45.30 0.88 -20.84
N SER A 284 45.37 2.22 -20.69
CA SER A 284 45.75 2.95 -19.47
C SER A 284 44.92 4.21 -19.35
N ASP A 285 44.72 4.63 -18.11
CA ASP A 285 43.60 5.48 -17.69
C ASP A 285 43.90 6.98 -17.87
N ILE A 286 45.07 7.29 -18.43
CA ILE A 286 45.52 8.64 -18.80
C ILE A 286 44.84 9.10 -20.10
N SER A 287 44.35 10.34 -20.10
CA SER A 287 43.69 10.98 -21.23
C SER A 287 44.60 11.23 -22.44
N ASP A 288 44.00 11.35 -23.63
CA ASP A 288 44.66 11.84 -24.85
C ASP A 288 44.94 13.38 -24.78
N GLU A 289 44.35 14.08 -23.80
CA GLU A 289 44.58 15.50 -23.55
C GLU A 289 45.46 15.75 -22.31
N VAL A 290 46.14 16.90 -22.29
CA VAL A 290 46.94 17.37 -21.15
C VAL A 290 46.46 18.73 -20.66
N GLN A 291 46.83 19.10 -19.43
CA GLN A 291 46.53 20.42 -18.86
C GLN A 291 47.77 21.15 -18.34
N ASN A 292 47.59 22.41 -17.89
CA ASN A 292 48.63 23.28 -17.33
C ASN A 292 49.92 23.38 -18.17
N VAL A 293 49.80 23.38 -19.50
CA VAL A 293 50.96 23.31 -20.40
C VAL A 293 51.75 24.62 -20.38
N ALA A 294 53.03 24.53 -20.03
CA ALA A 294 53.94 25.66 -19.89
C ALA A 294 55.25 25.46 -20.67
N PHE A 295 55.69 26.46 -21.42
CA PHE A 295 57.01 26.49 -22.08
C PHE A 295 57.44 27.91 -22.47
N ARG A 296 58.74 28.13 -22.71
CA ARG A 296 59.31 29.39 -23.19
C ARG A 296 59.72 29.36 -24.66
N ILE A 297 59.58 30.50 -25.33
CA ILE A 297 60.14 30.79 -26.65
C ILE A 297 61.15 31.94 -26.53
N ASN A 298 62.38 31.71 -26.98
CA ASN A 298 63.53 32.60 -26.78
C ASN A 298 64.14 33.11 -28.12
N ASP A 299 64.90 34.21 -28.04
CA ASP A 299 65.52 34.96 -29.16
C ASP A 299 64.50 35.68 -30.08
N LEU A 300 63.38 36.16 -29.51
CA LEU A 300 62.36 36.94 -30.24
C LEU A 300 62.79 38.40 -30.51
N ASP A 301 63.56 38.64 -31.58
CA ASP A 301 64.28 39.91 -31.82
C ASP A 301 63.93 40.69 -33.11
N LYS A 302 64.63 41.80 -33.33
CA LYS A 302 64.52 42.73 -34.47
C LYS A 302 65.88 43.33 -34.84
N ALA A 303 66.67 42.60 -35.61
CA ALA A 303 67.89 43.13 -36.24
C ALA A 303 67.66 43.58 -37.71
N SER A 304 68.22 42.86 -38.68
CA SER A 304 67.88 42.96 -40.11
C SER A 304 66.77 41.98 -40.53
N PHE A 305 66.21 41.30 -39.54
CA PHE A 305 65.01 40.47 -39.58
C PHE A 305 64.02 40.99 -38.54
N THR A 306 62.92 40.27 -38.34
CA THR A 306 61.97 40.48 -37.25
C THR A 306 61.23 39.18 -37.05
N ASP A 307 61.35 38.65 -35.85
CA ASP A 307 60.72 37.42 -35.42
C ASP A 307 59.25 37.70 -35.08
N VAL A 308 58.37 36.86 -35.61
CA VAL A 308 56.93 36.88 -35.35
C VAL A 308 56.51 35.44 -35.10
N VAL A 309 55.80 35.20 -34.00
CA VAL A 309 55.25 33.88 -33.65
C VAL A 309 53.75 34.01 -33.41
N THR A 310 52.96 33.05 -33.86
CA THR A 310 51.55 32.91 -33.46
C THR A 310 51.32 31.54 -32.84
N ILE A 311 50.68 31.49 -31.68
CA ILE A 311 50.39 30.25 -30.95
C ILE A 311 48.87 29.99 -30.97
N THR A 312 48.44 28.77 -31.25
CA THR A 312 47.03 28.35 -31.16
C THR A 312 46.93 26.96 -30.54
N ALA A 313 46.07 26.81 -29.54
CA ALA A 313 45.78 25.55 -28.85
C ALA A 313 44.35 25.06 -29.16
N TYR A 314 44.14 23.75 -29.11
CA TYR A 314 42.87 23.09 -29.43
C TYR A 314 42.61 21.88 -28.52
N ASP A 315 41.35 21.69 -28.13
CA ASP A 315 40.87 20.49 -27.43
C ASP A 315 40.68 19.29 -28.40
N ALA A 316 40.24 18.13 -27.89
CA ALA A 316 40.02 16.93 -28.69
C ALA A 316 38.93 17.11 -29.79
N GLU A 317 37.88 17.88 -29.50
CA GLU A 317 36.82 18.25 -30.47
C GLU A 317 37.29 19.25 -31.54
N GLY A 318 38.40 19.97 -31.28
CA GLY A 318 38.96 21.01 -32.14
C GLY A 318 38.36 22.40 -31.92
N ASN A 319 37.80 22.70 -30.75
CA ASN A 319 37.53 24.06 -30.30
C ASN A 319 38.83 24.74 -29.82
N PRO A 320 38.95 26.08 -29.94
CA PRO A 320 40.19 26.77 -29.60
C PRO A 320 40.31 27.03 -28.09
N VAL A 321 41.35 26.46 -27.48
CA VAL A 321 41.72 26.64 -26.06
C VAL A 321 42.40 28.01 -25.88
N ALA A 322 42.28 28.59 -24.67
CA ALA A 322 42.92 29.85 -24.34
C ALA A 322 44.45 29.71 -24.26
N VAL A 323 45.19 30.75 -24.70
CA VAL A 323 46.65 30.80 -24.59
C VAL A 323 47.04 32.09 -23.89
N THR A 324 47.63 31.98 -22.72
CA THR A 324 48.25 33.08 -21.96
C THR A 324 49.70 33.26 -22.43
N LEU A 325 50.11 34.53 -22.58
CA LEU A 325 51.38 34.89 -23.20
C LEU A 325 52.05 36.02 -22.40
N THR A 326 53.16 35.67 -21.73
CA THR A 326 53.86 36.51 -20.76
C THR A 326 55.29 36.79 -21.26
N GLY A 327 55.55 38.01 -21.74
CA GLY A 327 56.80 38.33 -22.47
C GLY A 327 57.55 39.58 -21.98
N GLY A 328 58.87 39.58 -22.18
CA GLY A 328 59.80 40.65 -21.77
C GLY A 328 59.67 42.00 -22.52
N ASP A 329 60.46 43.00 -22.10
CA ASP A 329 60.29 44.42 -22.48
C ASP A 329 60.63 44.71 -23.97
N ALA A 330 61.24 43.76 -24.70
CA ALA A 330 61.61 43.92 -26.12
C ALA A 330 60.63 43.31 -27.14
N MET A 331 59.46 42.80 -26.74
CA MET A 331 58.44 42.27 -27.66
C MET A 331 57.08 42.99 -27.62
N SER A 332 56.18 42.62 -28.52
CA SER A 332 54.82 43.16 -28.64
C SER A 332 53.82 42.05 -28.92
N ILE A 333 52.77 41.96 -28.11
CA ILE A 333 51.72 40.93 -28.16
C ILE A 333 50.41 41.57 -28.68
N ASP A 334 49.74 40.95 -29.65
CA ASP A 334 48.44 41.37 -30.21
C ASP A 334 47.55 40.13 -30.46
N GLY A 335 46.74 39.76 -29.46
CA GLY A 335 46.16 38.42 -29.37
C GLY A 335 47.28 37.38 -29.22
N ASN A 336 47.10 36.20 -29.82
CA ASN A 336 48.08 35.13 -29.73
C ASN A 336 49.33 35.33 -30.63
N THR A 337 49.48 36.49 -31.27
CA THR A 337 50.65 36.83 -32.10
C THR A 337 51.61 37.72 -31.35
N VAL A 338 52.87 37.29 -31.25
CA VAL A 338 53.99 38.00 -30.64
C VAL A 338 54.95 38.48 -31.74
N THR A 339 55.60 39.63 -31.55
CA THR A 339 56.54 40.23 -32.51
C THR A 339 57.73 40.87 -31.78
N GLY A 340 58.96 40.50 -32.14
CA GLY A 340 60.18 41.10 -31.60
C GLY A 340 60.33 42.59 -31.97
N THR A 341 60.85 43.44 -31.08
CA THR A 341 60.91 44.90 -31.27
C THR A 341 62.28 45.55 -31.06
N GLU A 342 63.17 44.98 -30.23
CA GLU A 342 64.58 45.35 -30.13
C GLU A 342 65.50 44.14 -30.41
N VAL A 343 66.83 44.29 -30.25
CA VAL A 343 67.81 43.21 -30.47
C VAL A 343 68.22 42.61 -29.14
N THR A 344 67.98 41.32 -28.95
CA THR A 344 68.18 40.55 -27.71
C THR A 344 69.23 39.44 -27.93
N GLY A 345 69.10 38.31 -27.23
CA GLY A 345 69.90 37.10 -27.37
C GLY A 345 69.15 35.90 -26.77
N THR A 346 69.58 34.68 -27.09
CA THR A 346 68.90 33.44 -26.66
C THR A 346 68.66 33.32 -25.16
N ASN A 347 69.49 33.99 -24.33
CA ASN A 347 69.41 33.97 -22.87
C ASN A 347 69.12 35.36 -22.26
N ASP A 348 68.37 36.21 -22.99
CA ASP A 348 68.01 37.58 -22.59
C ASP A 348 66.50 37.65 -22.22
N GLU A 349 66.20 38.05 -20.97
CA GLU A 349 64.84 38.17 -20.39
C GLU A 349 63.90 38.97 -21.30
N ASP A 350 64.39 40.11 -21.81
CA ASP A 350 63.65 41.02 -22.70
C ASP A 350 63.17 40.33 -24.00
N GLY A 351 63.85 39.25 -24.42
CA GLY A 351 63.60 38.48 -25.65
C GLY A 351 62.99 37.10 -25.42
N SER A 352 62.53 36.80 -24.19
CA SER A 352 61.91 35.54 -23.81
C SER A 352 60.39 35.70 -23.57
N LEU A 353 59.62 34.73 -24.06
CA LEU A 353 58.17 34.64 -23.96
C LEU A 353 57.81 33.34 -23.26
N LEU A 354 57.16 33.43 -22.10
CA LEU A 354 56.46 32.30 -21.48
C LEU A 354 55.09 32.14 -22.16
N VAL A 355 54.72 30.88 -22.41
CA VAL A 355 53.44 30.43 -22.97
C VAL A 355 52.80 29.51 -21.95
N GLU A 356 51.56 29.80 -21.58
CA GLU A 356 50.79 29.12 -20.52
C GLU A 356 49.40 28.76 -21.07
N ILE A 357 48.98 27.50 -20.95
CA ILE A 357 47.69 26.98 -21.45
C ILE A 357 47.07 26.12 -20.36
N GLU A 358 45.98 26.61 -19.74
CA GLU A 358 45.30 25.94 -18.63
C GLU A 358 44.79 24.54 -19.02
N GLY A 359 44.24 24.38 -20.23
CA GLY A 359 43.78 23.09 -20.76
C GLY A 359 42.27 22.85 -20.60
N PRO A 360 41.79 21.60 -20.83
CA PRO A 360 42.53 20.50 -21.48
C PRO A 360 42.95 20.88 -22.91
N VAL A 361 44.00 20.25 -23.44
CA VAL A 361 44.53 20.52 -24.79
C VAL A 361 45.14 19.28 -25.45
N SER A 362 44.55 18.85 -26.58
CA SER A 362 45.07 17.80 -27.46
C SER A 362 46.18 18.27 -28.41
N SER A 363 46.17 19.56 -28.82
CA SER A 363 47.14 20.06 -29.80
C SER A 363 47.48 21.55 -29.67
N ILE A 364 48.78 21.85 -29.84
CA ILE A 364 49.33 23.22 -29.87
C ILE A 364 50.07 23.43 -31.19
N THR A 365 49.80 24.54 -31.87
CA THR A 365 50.51 24.95 -33.09
C THR A 365 51.23 26.28 -32.89
N ILE A 366 52.51 26.32 -33.27
CA ILE A 366 53.43 27.45 -33.19
C ILE A 366 53.86 27.81 -34.62
N ASP A 367 53.37 28.93 -35.14
CA ASP A 367 53.69 29.44 -36.48
C ASP A 367 54.75 30.56 -36.39
N TYR A 368 56.00 30.24 -36.71
CA TYR A 368 57.13 31.18 -36.72
C TYR A 368 57.32 31.81 -38.12
N ASN A 369 57.65 33.10 -38.15
CA ASN A 369 57.74 33.90 -39.37
C ASN A 369 58.88 34.94 -39.30
N ASN A 370 59.91 34.75 -40.13
CA ASN A 370 61.04 35.66 -40.27
C ASN A 370 60.75 36.72 -41.34
N THR A 371 60.35 37.91 -40.91
CA THR A 371 59.95 39.01 -41.82
C THR A 371 61.13 39.82 -42.38
N GLY A 372 62.31 39.19 -42.50
CA GLY A 372 63.62 39.78 -42.81
C GLY A 372 64.25 39.48 -44.17
N TYR A 373 65.59 39.58 -44.22
CA TYR A 373 66.48 39.20 -45.35
C TYR A 373 67.76 38.46 -44.88
N ASN A 374 67.70 37.79 -43.73
CA ASN A 374 68.79 37.04 -43.13
C ASN A 374 68.19 35.79 -42.49
N THR A 375 68.91 34.68 -42.48
CA THR A 375 68.65 33.55 -41.59
C THR A 375 68.62 33.98 -40.12
N GLN A 376 67.58 33.58 -39.39
CA GLN A 376 67.45 33.63 -37.92
C GLN A 376 66.49 32.51 -37.49
N GLY A 377 66.42 32.23 -36.20
CA GLY A 377 65.42 31.34 -35.62
C GLY A 377 65.13 31.63 -34.15
N ILE A 378 64.24 30.83 -33.57
CA ILE A 378 63.81 30.86 -32.16
C ILE A 378 64.24 29.58 -31.44
N TRP A 379 64.33 29.65 -30.11
CA TRP A 379 64.62 28.51 -29.24
C TRP A 379 63.50 28.26 -28.23
N LEU A 380 62.80 27.13 -28.39
CA LEU A 380 61.79 26.65 -27.46
C LEU A 380 62.50 25.95 -26.27
N SER A 381 62.06 26.18 -25.03
CA SER A 381 62.44 25.34 -23.88
C SER A 381 61.77 23.97 -23.97
N ASP A 382 62.17 23.05 -23.08
CA ASP A 382 61.34 21.88 -22.74
C ASP A 382 59.90 22.29 -22.39
N ILE A 383 58.95 21.37 -22.58
CA ILE A 383 57.53 21.61 -22.34
C ILE A 383 57.11 20.89 -21.06
N GLN A 384 56.50 21.63 -20.14
CA GLN A 384 55.88 21.11 -18.92
C GLN A 384 54.36 21.02 -19.12
N PHE A 385 53.73 20.06 -18.47
CA PHE A 385 52.31 19.74 -18.57
C PHE A 385 51.91 18.84 -17.40
N ASP A 386 50.61 18.75 -17.11
CA ASP A 386 50.05 17.69 -16.28
C ASP A 386 49.30 16.68 -17.15
N ALA A 387 49.59 15.39 -16.95
CA ALA A 387 48.77 14.31 -17.46
C ALA A 387 47.48 14.21 -16.62
N VAL A 388 46.34 14.10 -17.29
CA VAL A 388 45.01 13.93 -16.68
C VAL A 388 44.69 12.44 -16.65
N TYR A 389 44.29 11.89 -15.51
CA TYR A 389 43.69 10.57 -15.43
C TYR A 389 42.16 10.69 -15.56
N ASN A 390 41.54 9.68 -16.17
CA ASN A 390 40.10 9.41 -16.15
C ASN A 390 39.80 8.31 -15.11
N ASP A 391 40.71 8.17 -14.14
CA ASP A 391 40.65 7.35 -12.94
C ASP A 391 39.85 8.22 -11.97
N TYR A 392 38.57 7.89 -11.80
CA TYR A 392 37.63 8.61 -10.95
C TYR A 392 37.33 7.84 -9.66
N ASP A 393 37.53 6.50 -9.67
CA ASP A 393 37.46 5.55 -8.56
C ASP A 393 37.92 6.16 -7.22
N ASP A 394 36.96 6.55 -6.39
CA ASP A 394 37.18 7.18 -5.09
C ASP A 394 37.10 6.13 -3.96
N THR A 395 37.69 6.47 -2.80
CA THR A 395 37.40 5.76 -1.54
C THR A 395 36.87 6.77 -0.53
N VAL A 396 35.79 6.43 0.19
CA VAL A 396 35.13 7.31 1.16
C VAL A 396 35.03 6.61 2.51
N GLU A 397 35.48 7.25 3.58
CA GLU A 397 35.25 6.80 4.97
C GLU A 397 34.48 7.91 5.72
N ALA A 398 33.15 7.83 5.76
CA ALA A 398 32.30 8.92 6.29
C ALA A 398 32.39 9.05 7.83
N GLY A 399 32.29 7.94 8.55
CA GLY A 399 32.85 7.78 9.89
C GLY A 399 31.83 7.47 10.98
N ASN A 400 31.19 8.50 11.56
CA ASN A 400 30.11 8.37 12.56
C ASN A 400 29.15 9.52 12.34
N GLY A 401 27.87 9.27 12.11
CA GLY A 401 26.89 10.30 11.78
C GLY A 401 25.60 9.69 11.24
N ASN A 402 24.71 10.55 10.76
CA ASN A 402 23.69 10.17 9.80
C ASN A 402 24.09 10.90 8.51
N ASP A 403 24.96 10.26 7.74
CA ASP A 403 25.72 10.89 6.68
C ASP A 403 25.05 10.67 5.31
N THR A 404 25.37 11.53 4.34
CA THR A 404 24.86 11.41 2.98
C THR A 404 26.03 11.47 2.00
N ILE A 405 26.31 10.34 1.35
CA ILE A 405 27.45 10.17 0.43
C ILE A 405 26.93 10.03 -1.00
N ALA A 406 27.60 10.70 -1.94
CA ALA A 406 27.49 10.47 -3.37
C ALA A 406 28.89 10.44 -3.98
N SER A 407 29.38 9.26 -4.40
CA SER A 407 30.77 9.06 -4.89
C SER A 407 30.89 9.27 -6.42
N GLY A 408 29.85 8.97 -7.18
CA GLY A 408 29.50 9.66 -8.42
C GLY A 408 29.97 9.01 -9.73
N LEU A 409 31.28 8.80 -9.93
CA LEU A 409 31.85 8.23 -11.17
C LEU A 409 33.09 7.39 -10.83
N GLY A 410 33.20 6.18 -11.39
CA GLY A 410 34.35 5.29 -11.15
C GLY A 410 33.93 4.02 -10.42
N ASP A 411 34.81 3.04 -10.29
CA ASP A 411 34.53 1.80 -9.53
C ASP A 411 34.79 2.05 -8.03
N ASP A 412 33.81 2.64 -7.31
CA ASP A 412 34.02 3.29 -6.00
C ASP A 412 34.03 2.34 -4.78
N ILE A 413 34.61 2.81 -3.66
CA ILE A 413 34.58 2.10 -2.37
C ILE A 413 34.11 3.03 -1.24
N VAL A 414 32.88 2.86 -0.77
CA VAL A 414 32.29 3.69 0.31
C VAL A 414 32.12 2.90 1.61
N TYR A 415 32.51 3.49 2.72
CA TYR A 415 32.14 3.09 4.08
C TYR A 415 31.37 4.25 4.74
N GLY A 416 30.11 4.00 5.13
CA GLY A 416 29.29 4.90 5.96
C GLY A 416 29.85 4.97 7.38
N GLY A 417 29.38 4.07 8.26
CA GLY A 417 30.11 3.67 9.46
C GLY A 417 29.25 3.45 10.69
N ALA A 418 28.65 4.52 11.23
CA ALA A 418 27.99 4.45 12.54
C ALA A 418 26.88 5.48 12.74
N GLY A 419 25.67 5.05 12.41
CA GLY A 419 24.39 5.76 12.39
C GLY A 419 23.72 5.54 11.04
N ASP A 420 22.51 6.07 10.87
CA ASP A 420 21.61 5.68 9.77
C ASP A 420 21.95 6.51 8.51
N ASP A 421 22.71 5.92 7.57
CA ASP A 421 23.38 6.60 6.46
C ASP A 421 22.62 6.49 5.11
N THR A 422 22.97 7.33 4.14
CA THR A 422 22.47 7.24 2.75
C THR A 422 23.62 7.32 1.76
N ILE A 423 23.78 6.29 0.92
CA ILE A 423 24.94 6.08 0.04
C ILE A 423 24.49 5.95 -1.42
N ASP A 424 24.92 6.87 -2.27
CA ASP A 424 24.71 6.90 -3.73
C ASP A 424 26.05 6.59 -4.43
N GLY A 425 26.17 5.42 -5.05
CA GLY A 425 27.39 4.98 -5.77
C GLY A 425 27.56 5.79 -7.06
N GLY A 426 26.62 5.66 -7.98
CA GLY A 426 26.47 6.53 -9.13
C GLY A 426 26.68 5.80 -10.46
N THR A 427 27.93 5.67 -10.93
CA THR A 427 28.26 4.93 -12.17
C THR A 427 29.62 4.22 -12.10
N GLY A 428 29.61 2.92 -11.79
CA GLY A 428 30.78 2.06 -11.63
C GLY A 428 30.43 0.57 -11.48
N ASP A 429 31.42 -0.31 -11.27
CA ASP A 429 31.19 -1.61 -10.60
C ASP A 429 31.42 -1.41 -9.07
N ASP A 430 30.49 -0.74 -8.36
CA ASP A 430 30.74 -0.11 -7.04
C ASP A 430 30.78 -1.08 -5.84
N THR A 431 31.36 -0.64 -4.71
CA THR A 431 31.43 -1.41 -3.45
C THR A 431 31.06 -0.56 -2.22
N LEU A 432 29.86 -0.79 -1.67
CA LEU A 432 29.24 0.07 -0.66
C LEU A 432 29.06 -0.68 0.68
N TYR A 433 29.50 -0.09 1.79
CA TYR A 433 29.37 -0.63 3.16
C TYR A 433 28.66 0.36 4.09
N GLY A 434 27.64 -0.08 4.83
CA GLY A 434 26.95 0.72 5.86
C GLY A 434 27.57 0.62 7.27
N GLU A 435 27.78 -0.61 7.74
CA GLU A 435 28.34 -1.02 9.05
C GLU A 435 27.38 -1.04 10.28
N GLU A 436 27.23 0.04 11.06
CA GLU A 436 26.39 0.12 12.28
C GLU A 436 25.26 1.19 12.14
N GLY A 437 24.27 0.96 11.27
CA GLY A 437 23.12 1.85 11.01
C GLY A 437 21.87 1.13 10.49
N ASP A 438 20.77 1.87 10.32
CA ASP A 438 19.61 1.46 9.49
C ASP A 438 19.80 2.11 8.10
N ASP A 439 20.63 1.52 7.24
CA ASP A 439 21.26 2.23 6.10
C ASP A 439 20.47 2.17 4.78
N THR A 440 20.66 3.16 3.90
CA THR A 440 20.02 3.20 2.56
C THR A 440 21.05 3.28 1.43
N PHE A 441 20.99 2.34 0.48
CA PHE A 441 21.87 2.26 -0.70
C PHE A 441 21.15 2.61 -2.00
N ILE A 442 21.80 3.40 -2.84
CA ILE A 442 21.52 3.54 -4.27
C ILE A 442 22.81 3.08 -4.97
N GLY A 443 22.77 1.98 -5.72
CA GLY A 443 23.92 1.50 -6.50
C GLY A 443 24.15 2.43 -7.69
N GLY A 444 23.46 2.16 -8.81
CA GLY A 444 23.30 3.09 -9.91
C GLY A 444 23.49 2.43 -11.28
N ASP A 445 24.24 3.10 -12.16
CA ASP A 445 24.47 2.66 -13.55
C ASP A 445 25.61 1.61 -13.59
N GLY A 446 25.44 0.48 -12.87
CA GLY A 446 26.55 -0.36 -12.39
C GLY A 446 26.37 -1.90 -12.35
N ALA A 447 27.05 -2.54 -11.39
CA ALA A 447 27.04 -3.98 -11.12
C ALA A 447 27.53 -4.29 -9.68
N ASP A 448 26.78 -3.82 -8.69
CA ASP A 448 27.37 -3.29 -7.46
C ASP A 448 27.42 -4.29 -6.29
N SER A 449 28.24 -3.98 -5.29
CA SER A 449 28.53 -4.84 -4.13
C SER A 449 28.13 -4.14 -2.83
N MET A 450 26.84 -4.21 -2.49
CA MET A 450 26.26 -3.58 -1.29
C MET A 450 26.32 -4.49 -0.06
N SER A 451 26.52 -3.88 1.10
CA SER A 451 26.52 -4.54 2.41
C SER A 451 26.11 -3.53 3.47
N GLY A 452 24.91 -3.64 4.05
CA GLY A 452 24.51 -2.87 5.23
C GLY A 452 25.37 -3.23 6.43
N GLY A 453 24.81 -3.99 7.38
CA GLY A 453 25.62 -4.78 8.29
C GLY A 453 24.94 -5.14 9.60
N SER A 454 24.31 -4.16 10.25
CA SER A 454 23.58 -4.37 11.50
C SER A 454 22.57 -3.26 11.84
N GLY A 455 21.51 -3.21 11.05
CA GLY A 455 20.24 -2.54 11.36
C GLY A 455 19.18 -3.01 10.37
N GLN A 456 18.27 -2.13 9.99
CA GLN A 456 17.28 -2.34 8.93
C GLN A 456 17.80 -1.75 7.60
N ASP A 457 18.55 -2.54 6.84
CA ASP A 457 19.33 -2.05 5.69
C ASP A 457 18.55 -2.15 4.36
N THR A 458 18.43 -1.06 3.60
CA THR A 458 17.54 -0.92 2.42
C THR A 458 18.29 -0.59 1.13
N ILE A 459 17.89 -1.16 -0.02
CA ILE A 459 18.33 -0.70 -1.36
C ILE A 459 17.17 0.04 -2.07
N ASP A 460 17.44 1.21 -2.63
CA ASP A 460 16.51 2.05 -3.37
C ASP A 460 16.77 1.97 -4.89
N TYR A 461 15.89 1.27 -5.62
CA TYR A 461 15.90 1.18 -7.08
C TYR A 461 14.85 2.11 -7.75
N SER A 462 14.26 3.07 -7.02
CA SER A 462 13.24 3.99 -7.55
C SER A 462 13.76 4.96 -8.63
N GLY A 463 15.08 5.01 -8.82
CA GLY A 463 15.74 5.70 -9.93
C GLY A 463 15.67 4.99 -11.29
N SER A 464 15.35 3.69 -11.33
CA SER A 464 15.64 2.85 -12.51
C SER A 464 14.72 3.07 -13.71
N ASP A 465 15.31 3.00 -14.92
CA ASP A 465 14.64 3.25 -16.21
C ASP A 465 14.05 1.94 -16.85
N GLU A 466 14.23 0.77 -16.20
CA GLU A 466 13.55 -0.53 -16.48
C GLU A 466 13.34 -1.35 -15.18
N ALA A 467 12.35 -2.26 -15.16
CA ALA A 467 12.02 -3.12 -14.00
C ALA A 467 13.18 -3.98 -13.45
N VAL A 468 13.22 -4.13 -12.12
CA VAL A 468 14.15 -4.95 -11.32
C VAL A 468 13.52 -6.27 -10.84
N SER A 469 14.36 -7.25 -10.53
CA SER A 469 13.96 -8.56 -10.00
C SER A 469 14.98 -9.05 -8.98
N ILE A 470 14.60 -8.96 -7.71
CA ILE A 470 15.41 -9.19 -6.52
C ILE A 470 14.91 -10.42 -5.77
N ASP A 471 15.82 -11.34 -5.45
CA ASP A 471 15.56 -12.55 -4.66
C ASP A 471 16.67 -12.69 -3.61
N LEU A 472 16.38 -12.16 -2.41
CA LEU A 472 17.27 -12.20 -1.25
C LEU A 472 17.54 -13.66 -0.83
N SER A 473 16.53 -14.54 -0.94
CA SER A 473 16.63 -15.98 -0.64
C SER A 473 17.70 -16.72 -1.45
N THR A 474 17.98 -16.28 -2.69
CA THR A 474 19.04 -16.85 -3.53
C THR A 474 20.25 -15.94 -3.76
N GLY A 475 20.16 -14.66 -3.37
CA GLY A 475 21.17 -13.63 -3.64
C GLY A 475 21.24 -13.34 -5.14
N SER A 476 20.09 -13.00 -5.74
CA SER A 476 19.95 -12.73 -7.17
C SER A 476 19.34 -11.35 -7.39
N TYR A 477 20.07 -10.51 -8.11
CA TYR A 477 19.69 -9.16 -8.53
C TYR A 477 19.76 -9.16 -10.07
N SER A 478 18.77 -8.58 -10.75
CA SER A 478 18.73 -8.52 -12.22
C SER A 478 17.65 -7.58 -12.76
N GLY A 479 17.83 -7.08 -13.98
CA GLY A 479 16.91 -6.07 -14.56
C GLY A 479 17.17 -4.67 -14.04
N GLY A 480 16.75 -3.65 -14.80
CA GLY A 480 16.98 -2.25 -14.46
C GLY A 480 18.44 -1.94 -14.13
N ASP A 481 18.61 -1.16 -13.08
CA ASP A 481 19.88 -0.77 -12.48
C ASP A 481 20.52 -1.97 -11.73
N ALA A 482 19.69 -2.93 -11.29
CA ALA A 482 20.10 -4.16 -10.60
C ALA A 482 20.74 -5.26 -11.48
N GLU A 483 21.10 -5.01 -12.76
CA GLU A 483 21.59 -6.02 -13.73
C GLU A 483 23.09 -6.40 -13.56
N GLY A 484 23.50 -6.61 -12.31
CA GLY A 484 24.84 -7.12 -11.97
C GLY A 484 25.04 -7.43 -10.49
N ASP A 485 24.24 -6.77 -9.65
CA ASP A 485 24.47 -6.53 -8.23
C ASP A 485 24.54 -7.77 -7.32
N SER A 486 25.03 -7.50 -6.11
CA SER A 486 24.94 -8.38 -4.96
C SER A 486 24.87 -7.61 -3.64
N GLY A 487 23.81 -7.85 -2.87
CA GLY A 487 23.68 -7.40 -1.48
C GLY A 487 24.03 -8.49 -0.45
N SER A 488 24.35 -8.08 0.79
CA SER A 488 24.31 -8.98 1.96
C SER A 488 24.17 -8.22 3.29
N GLY A 489 23.19 -8.59 4.12
CA GLY A 489 22.75 -7.69 5.20
C GLY A 489 21.99 -6.55 4.55
N ILE A 490 20.83 -6.91 4.02
CA ILE A 490 19.87 -6.09 3.27
C ILE A 490 18.53 -6.75 3.58
N ASP A 491 17.62 -5.97 4.14
CA ASP A 491 16.36 -6.40 4.72
C ASP A 491 15.20 -5.57 4.13
N GLY A 492 15.47 -4.40 3.53
CA GLY A 492 14.52 -3.61 2.75
C GLY A 492 14.88 -3.45 1.27
N ILE A 493 13.87 -3.27 0.40
CA ILE A 493 14.01 -2.92 -1.02
C ILE A 493 12.88 -1.97 -1.43
N ILE A 494 13.23 -0.87 -2.10
CA ILE A 494 12.28 -0.02 -2.84
C ILE A 494 12.44 -0.34 -4.34
N GLY A 495 11.34 -0.68 -5.01
CA GLY A 495 11.26 -0.94 -6.44
C GLY A 495 11.23 0.32 -7.31
N SER A 496 10.80 0.17 -8.55
CA SER A 496 10.88 1.15 -9.64
C SER A 496 9.50 1.62 -10.14
N ASP A 497 9.45 2.54 -11.11
CA ASP A 497 8.22 2.91 -11.84
C ASP A 497 7.74 1.76 -12.81
N PHE A 498 7.98 0.47 -12.49
CA PHE A 498 7.67 -0.66 -13.37
C PHE A 498 7.40 -2.00 -12.64
N ASN A 499 6.72 -2.91 -13.35
CA ASN A 499 6.44 -4.33 -13.01
C ASN A 499 7.62 -5.13 -12.40
N ASP A 500 7.78 -5.08 -11.08
CA ASP A 500 8.94 -5.62 -10.37
C ASP A 500 8.70 -7.01 -9.75
N THR A 501 9.73 -7.55 -9.08
CA THR A 501 9.65 -8.83 -8.38
C THR A 501 10.61 -8.83 -7.18
N LEU A 502 10.06 -8.75 -5.97
CA LEU A 502 10.78 -8.62 -4.70
C LEU A 502 10.51 -9.88 -3.84
N ILE A 503 11.57 -10.58 -3.40
CA ILE A 503 11.45 -11.82 -2.62
C ILE A 503 12.41 -11.83 -1.42
N GLY A 504 11.87 -12.01 -0.22
CA GLY A 504 12.53 -11.97 1.09
C GLY A 504 13.34 -13.21 1.47
N PHE A 505 13.66 -13.38 2.77
CA PHE A 505 14.65 -14.37 3.22
C PHE A 505 14.46 -15.01 4.62
N ASP A 506 14.00 -16.28 4.63
CA ASP A 506 13.68 -17.09 5.84
C ASP A 506 14.85 -17.46 6.80
N SER A 507 16.08 -17.01 6.55
CA SER A 507 17.28 -17.63 7.12
C SER A 507 17.72 -17.06 8.47
N GLU A 508 16.87 -17.22 9.51
CA GLU A 508 17.13 -16.95 10.94
C GLU A 508 18.60 -16.58 11.27
N GLY A 509 18.86 -15.28 11.42
CA GLY A 509 20.11 -14.77 11.98
C GLY A 509 20.34 -15.41 13.34
N THR A 510 21.43 -16.19 13.51
CA THR A 510 21.66 -16.90 14.80
C THR A 510 22.14 -16.00 15.95
N GLY A 511 21.79 -14.71 15.89
CA GLY A 511 22.05 -13.63 16.84
C GLY A 511 20.81 -13.27 17.68
N ASP A 512 20.60 -11.97 17.90
CA ASP A 512 19.34 -11.42 18.42
C ASP A 512 18.56 -10.70 17.28
N ASP A 513 18.99 -10.93 16.03
CA ASP A 513 18.58 -10.24 14.80
C ASP A 513 17.48 -11.06 14.11
N ALA A 514 16.26 -10.57 14.22
CA ALA A 514 15.10 -10.94 13.42
C ALA A 514 14.55 -9.61 12.90
N PHE A 515 14.87 -9.31 11.64
CA PHE A 515 14.45 -8.11 10.95
C PHE A 515 13.28 -8.44 10.03
N THR A 516 12.51 -7.39 9.74
CA THR A 516 11.28 -7.36 8.95
C THR A 516 11.68 -7.16 7.50
N ASN A 517 11.17 -7.96 6.55
CA ASN A 517 11.34 -7.62 5.13
C ASN A 517 10.53 -6.33 4.85
N GLN A 518 11.19 -5.25 4.44
CA GLN A 518 10.56 -3.95 4.17
C GLN A 518 10.52 -3.65 2.67
N PHE A 519 9.42 -3.95 2.00
CA PHE A 519 9.32 -3.86 0.54
C PHE A 519 8.30 -2.84 0.06
N TRP A 520 8.70 -2.03 -0.91
CA TRP A 520 7.83 -1.12 -1.67
C TRP A 520 7.91 -1.47 -3.16
N GLY A 521 6.77 -1.69 -3.82
CA GLY A 521 6.66 -1.93 -5.26
C GLY A 521 6.95 -0.66 -6.07
N GLY A 522 5.91 0.16 -6.32
CA GLY A 522 6.03 1.45 -7.01
C GLY A 522 4.84 1.76 -7.93
N GLU A 523 5.08 2.36 -9.11
CA GLU A 523 4.09 2.36 -10.20
C GLU A 523 4.21 1.03 -10.99
N GLY A 524 3.37 0.03 -10.69
CA GLY A 524 3.64 -1.37 -11.05
C GLY A 524 2.51 -2.19 -11.68
N ASP A 525 2.80 -3.49 -11.90
CA ASP A 525 1.88 -4.59 -11.58
C ASP A 525 2.84 -5.68 -11.05
N ASP A 526 3.04 -5.70 -9.73
CA ASP A 526 4.25 -6.21 -9.08
C ASP A 526 4.07 -7.57 -8.41
N TYR A 527 5.20 -8.18 -8.01
CA TYR A 527 5.22 -9.43 -7.23
C TYR A 527 6.05 -9.23 -5.97
N ILE A 528 5.44 -9.37 -4.80
CA ILE A 528 6.07 -9.21 -3.49
C ILE A 528 5.85 -10.50 -2.68
N ASP A 529 6.90 -11.01 -2.03
CA ASP A 529 6.92 -12.33 -1.35
C ASP A 529 7.87 -12.23 -0.16
N GLY A 530 7.37 -11.81 1.01
CA GLY A 530 8.18 -11.63 2.23
C GLY A 530 8.77 -12.95 2.75
N ALA A 531 7.97 -14.01 2.59
CA ALA A 531 8.26 -15.41 2.88
C ALA A 531 8.34 -15.81 4.37
N GLY A 532 8.42 -14.84 5.30
CA GLY A 532 8.22 -15.06 6.73
C GLY A 532 9.38 -14.64 7.65
N GLY A 533 9.02 -14.33 8.89
CA GLY A 533 9.43 -13.09 9.54
C GLY A 533 8.19 -12.21 9.69
N ASP A 534 8.14 -11.31 10.67
CA ASP A 534 7.02 -10.36 10.81
C ASP A 534 7.32 -9.18 9.83
N ASP A 535 6.68 -9.14 8.66
CA ASP A 535 7.08 -8.33 7.49
C ASP A 535 6.24 -7.05 7.26
N GLU A 536 6.77 -6.07 6.50
CA GLU A 536 6.11 -4.79 6.15
C GLU A 536 6.14 -4.59 4.62
N LEU A 537 5.01 -4.82 3.94
CA LEU A 537 4.91 -4.96 2.48
C LEU A 537 3.94 -3.95 1.85
N TYR A 538 4.38 -3.22 0.83
CA TYR A 538 3.63 -2.16 0.15
C TYR A 538 3.66 -2.34 -1.38
N GLY A 539 2.51 -2.47 -2.05
CA GLY A 539 2.45 -2.46 -3.53
C GLY A 539 2.58 -1.04 -4.12
N GLU A 540 1.87 -0.10 -3.50
CA GLU A 540 1.62 1.29 -3.90
C GLU A 540 0.63 1.48 -5.07
N ALA A 541 1.00 1.20 -6.32
CA ALA A 541 0.26 1.72 -7.48
C ALA A 541 0.26 0.83 -8.73
N GLY A 542 -0.15 -0.43 -8.57
CA GLY A 542 -0.39 -1.35 -9.67
C GLY A 542 -1.54 -2.33 -9.44
N ASN A 543 -1.59 -3.37 -10.28
CA ASN A 543 -2.42 -4.57 -10.08
C ASN A 543 -1.53 -5.66 -9.44
N ASP A 544 -1.26 -5.53 -8.15
CA ASP A 544 -0.12 -6.15 -7.49
C ASP A 544 -0.44 -7.55 -6.94
N THR A 545 0.60 -8.32 -6.64
CA THR A 545 0.48 -9.67 -6.05
C THR A 545 1.42 -9.80 -4.86
N ILE A 546 0.86 -9.78 -3.65
CA ILE A 546 1.60 -9.75 -2.38
C ILE A 546 1.36 -11.04 -1.60
N TYR A 547 2.45 -11.67 -1.15
CA TYR A 547 2.48 -12.75 -0.18
C TYR A 547 3.25 -12.31 1.06
N GLY A 548 2.64 -12.46 2.24
CA GLY A 548 3.31 -12.33 3.54
C GLY A 548 4.20 -13.56 3.80
N GLY A 549 3.80 -14.44 4.74
CA GLY A 549 4.39 -15.78 4.85
C GLY A 549 4.06 -16.55 6.13
N ASP A 550 5.11 -16.85 6.90
CA ASP A 550 5.05 -17.38 8.28
C ASP A 550 5.45 -16.22 9.23
N GLY A 551 4.53 -15.33 9.63
CA GLY A 551 4.81 -14.15 10.48
C GLY A 551 3.55 -13.33 10.81
N ASP A 552 3.60 -12.44 11.81
CA ASP A 552 2.53 -11.46 12.10
C ASP A 552 2.72 -10.23 11.17
N ASP A 553 2.17 -10.26 9.94
CA ASP A 553 2.57 -9.37 8.83
C ASP A 553 1.75 -8.06 8.73
N THR A 554 2.31 -7.04 8.05
CA THR A 554 1.63 -5.77 7.72
C THR A 554 1.68 -5.52 6.21
N ILE A 555 0.50 -5.41 5.57
CA ILE A 555 0.39 -5.35 4.10
C ILE A 555 -0.50 -4.16 3.66
N ASP A 556 -0.07 -3.41 2.64
CA ASP A 556 -0.86 -2.37 1.98
C ASP A 556 -0.75 -2.56 0.44
N GLY A 557 -1.83 -2.93 -0.24
CA GLY A 557 -1.87 -3.09 -1.70
C GLY A 557 -1.68 -1.73 -2.39
N GLY A 558 -2.73 -0.91 -2.35
CA GLY A 558 -2.66 0.52 -2.64
C GLY A 558 -3.71 0.98 -3.64
N THR A 559 -3.38 0.97 -4.94
CA THR A 559 -4.32 1.41 -6.00
C THR A 559 -4.23 0.57 -7.30
N GLY A 560 -5.09 -0.43 -7.39
CA GLY A 560 -5.42 -1.23 -8.58
C GLY A 560 -6.29 -2.41 -8.19
N ASP A 561 -6.46 -3.41 -9.05
CA ASP A 561 -7.18 -4.64 -8.67
C ASP A 561 -6.15 -5.70 -8.19
N ASP A 562 -5.94 -5.77 -6.87
CA ASP A 562 -4.81 -6.45 -6.22
C ASP A 562 -5.09 -7.91 -5.82
N THR A 563 -4.04 -8.64 -5.44
CA THR A 563 -4.13 -10.02 -4.94
C THR A 563 -3.20 -10.23 -3.74
N ILE A 564 -3.77 -10.33 -2.54
CA ILE A 564 -3.06 -10.42 -1.26
C ILE A 564 -3.35 -11.77 -0.58
N ASP A 565 -2.32 -12.39 -0.01
CA ASP A 565 -2.36 -13.67 0.72
C ASP A 565 -1.39 -13.53 1.92
N GLY A 566 -1.91 -13.15 3.09
CA GLY A 566 -1.12 -12.84 4.30
C GLY A 566 -0.35 -14.07 4.79
N GLY A 567 -1.07 -15.11 5.20
CA GLY A 567 -0.54 -16.46 5.27
C GLY A 567 -0.71 -17.15 6.62
N ALA A 568 0.11 -16.80 7.63
CA ALA A 568 0.19 -17.58 8.87
C ALA A 568 0.76 -16.80 10.10
N GLY A 569 0.16 -15.66 10.44
CA GLY A 569 0.28 -15.02 11.74
C GLY A 569 -1.01 -14.31 12.14
N ALA A 570 -0.93 -13.10 12.69
CA ALA A 570 -2.08 -12.24 12.91
C ALA A 570 -1.86 -10.93 12.15
N ASP A 571 -2.38 -10.88 10.92
CA ASP A 571 -1.93 -9.93 9.90
C ASP A 571 -2.78 -8.63 9.90
N ASP A 572 -2.17 -7.47 9.58
CA ASP A 572 -2.82 -6.16 9.43
C ASP A 572 -2.79 -5.75 7.94
N ILE A 573 -3.88 -6.02 7.23
CA ILE A 573 -3.99 -5.95 5.76
C ILE A 573 -4.88 -4.78 5.33
N SER A 574 -4.37 -3.97 4.41
CA SER A 574 -5.06 -2.93 3.65
C SER A 574 -5.02 -3.31 2.17
N ALA A 575 -6.19 -3.45 1.53
CA ALA A 575 -6.29 -3.75 0.10
C ALA A 575 -6.08 -2.47 -0.71
N GLY A 576 -7.04 -1.53 -0.67
CA GLY A 576 -6.77 -0.12 -0.93
C GLY A 576 -7.77 0.57 -1.86
N SER A 577 -7.76 0.24 -3.16
CA SER A 577 -8.72 0.79 -4.13
C SER A 577 -8.70 0.14 -5.53
N GLY A 578 -9.52 -0.90 -5.70
CA GLY A 578 -9.91 -1.54 -6.96
C GLY A 578 -10.72 -2.81 -6.70
N ASP A 579 -10.95 -3.66 -7.70
CA ASP A 579 -11.74 -4.90 -7.49
C ASP A 579 -10.86 -6.00 -6.82
N ASP A 580 -10.56 -5.87 -5.51
CA ASP A 580 -9.45 -6.59 -4.85
C ASP A 580 -9.76 -8.05 -4.47
N THR A 581 -8.70 -8.84 -4.23
CA THR A 581 -8.82 -10.23 -3.74
C THR A 581 -7.84 -10.48 -2.59
N VAL A 582 -8.37 -10.66 -1.38
CA VAL A 582 -7.59 -10.78 -0.13
C VAL A 582 -7.83 -12.11 0.56
N SER A 583 -6.77 -12.70 1.10
CA SER A 583 -6.80 -13.78 2.08
C SER A 583 -5.96 -13.38 3.29
N GLY A 584 -6.51 -13.54 4.50
CA GLY A 584 -5.72 -13.58 5.75
C GLY A 584 -4.94 -14.89 5.81
N GLY A 585 -5.24 -15.76 6.77
CA GLY A 585 -4.83 -17.17 6.67
C GLY A 585 -4.99 -18.01 7.94
N ASP A 586 -3.85 -18.37 8.56
CA ASP A 586 -3.76 -19.30 9.69
C ASP A 586 -3.65 -18.53 11.05
N GLY A 587 -4.46 -17.47 11.30
CA GLY A 587 -4.54 -16.80 12.62
C GLY A 587 -5.66 -15.75 12.83
N ASP A 588 -5.45 -14.77 13.72
CA ASP A 588 -6.48 -13.82 14.21
C ASP A 588 -6.33 -12.47 13.46
N ASP A 589 -6.84 -12.36 12.22
CA ASP A 589 -6.43 -11.33 11.25
C ASP A 589 -7.25 -10.01 11.29
N THR A 590 -6.71 -8.95 10.69
CA THR A 590 -7.34 -7.62 10.55
C THR A 590 -7.28 -7.16 9.09
N ILE A 591 -8.42 -7.10 8.41
CA ILE A 591 -8.50 -6.83 6.96
C ILE A 591 -9.38 -5.61 6.66
N TYR A 592 -8.85 -4.69 5.85
CA TYR A 592 -9.56 -3.54 5.29
C TYR A 592 -9.58 -3.57 3.77
N GLY A 593 -10.79 -3.55 3.16
CA GLY A 593 -10.97 -3.51 1.70
C GLY A 593 -10.80 -2.10 1.11
N TYR A 594 -11.75 -1.21 1.46
CA TYR A 594 -11.88 0.20 1.07
C TYR A 594 -12.74 0.47 -0.19
N GLU A 595 -12.20 1.07 -1.27
CA GLU A 595 -12.99 1.53 -2.45
C GLU A 595 -12.95 0.50 -3.59
N GLY A 596 -13.89 -0.45 -3.63
CA GLY A 596 -13.95 -1.48 -4.66
C GLY A 596 -14.95 -2.61 -4.38
N SER A 597 -15.17 -3.50 -5.38
CA SER A 597 -16.04 -4.68 -5.24
C SER A 597 -15.21 -5.91 -4.88
N ASP A 598 -14.90 -6.07 -3.60
CA ASP A 598 -13.82 -6.93 -3.12
C ASP A 598 -14.22 -8.40 -2.98
N THR A 599 -13.22 -9.28 -2.92
CA THR A 599 -13.39 -10.67 -2.50
C THR A 599 -12.43 -11.01 -1.36
N VAL A 600 -12.94 -11.00 -0.13
CA VAL A 600 -12.15 -11.22 1.09
C VAL A 600 -12.42 -12.60 1.68
N TYR A 601 -11.35 -13.28 2.10
CA TYR A 601 -11.38 -14.44 2.99
C TYR A 601 -10.58 -14.09 4.26
N GLY A 602 -11.13 -14.33 5.45
CA GLY A 602 -10.36 -14.38 6.70
C GLY A 602 -9.53 -15.67 6.74
N GLY A 603 -9.82 -16.58 7.66
CA GLY A 603 -9.29 -17.94 7.58
C GLY A 603 -9.59 -18.88 8.74
N ASP A 604 -8.57 -19.18 9.55
CA ASP A 604 -8.55 -20.22 10.60
C ASP A 604 -8.27 -19.61 12.01
N GLY A 605 -8.80 -18.42 12.32
CA GLY A 605 -8.76 -17.77 13.65
C GLY A 605 -9.83 -16.66 13.84
N ASP A 606 -9.79 -15.92 14.97
CA ASP A 606 -10.86 -14.97 15.38
C ASP A 606 -10.74 -13.60 14.63
N ASP A 607 -11.26 -13.51 13.40
CA ASP A 607 -10.94 -12.43 12.43
C ASP A 607 -11.72 -11.10 12.58
N TYR A 608 -11.16 -10.00 12.07
CA TYR A 608 -11.83 -8.70 11.87
C TYR A 608 -11.74 -8.26 10.39
N ILE A 609 -12.89 -8.17 9.72
CA ILE A 609 -13.00 -7.79 8.31
C ILE A 609 -13.89 -6.54 8.18
N ASN A 610 -13.37 -5.47 7.58
CA ASN A 610 -14.10 -4.23 7.30
C ASN A 610 -13.81 -3.75 5.88
N THR A 611 -14.70 -4.05 4.93
CA THR A 611 -14.55 -3.55 3.55
C THR A 611 -14.97 -2.08 3.43
N ARG A 612 -15.95 -1.61 4.23
CA ARG A 612 -16.46 -0.21 4.32
C ARG A 612 -15.45 0.88 3.94
N THR A 613 -15.67 1.54 2.80
CA THR A 613 -14.97 2.79 2.38
C THR A 613 -14.89 3.85 3.48
N SER A 614 -15.94 3.97 4.31
CA SER A 614 -16.03 5.00 5.33
C SER A 614 -17.02 4.66 6.44
N THR A 615 -16.57 4.81 7.69
CA THR A 615 -17.37 4.50 8.89
C THR A 615 -18.69 5.28 8.93
N GLY A 616 -19.81 4.61 8.65
CA GLY A 616 -21.17 5.14 8.76
C GLY A 616 -21.58 6.13 7.65
N THR A 617 -21.08 5.98 6.41
CA THR A 617 -21.46 6.87 5.28
C THR A 617 -21.67 6.19 3.92
N GLY A 618 -22.51 5.14 3.88
CA GLY A 618 -23.08 4.65 2.62
C GLY A 618 -24.21 5.50 2.02
N GLN A 619 -24.70 5.11 0.83
CA GLN A 619 -25.79 5.72 0.07
C GLN A 619 -26.73 4.63 -0.49
N PRO A 620 -27.98 4.44 0.02
CA PRO A 620 -28.87 3.41 -0.53
C PRO A 620 -29.29 3.70 -1.99
N ASP A 621 -29.30 2.67 -2.86
CA ASP A 621 -29.52 2.70 -4.33
C ASP A 621 -30.71 3.59 -4.74
N THR A 622 -31.82 3.49 -4.00
CA THR A 622 -33.07 4.18 -4.35
C THR A 622 -33.22 5.58 -3.73
N GLY A 623 -32.64 5.81 -2.55
CA GLY A 623 -32.59 7.09 -1.82
C GLY A 623 -33.91 7.59 -1.20
N PHE A 624 -33.88 7.89 0.11
CA PHE A 624 -35.06 8.28 0.89
C PHE A 624 -35.36 9.80 0.92
N ASP A 625 -36.61 10.21 0.63
CA ASP A 625 -37.08 11.61 0.51
C ASP A 625 -38.00 12.00 1.72
N HIS A 626 -37.46 11.95 2.95
CA HIS A 626 -38.22 11.91 4.22
C HIS A 626 -39.35 12.97 4.35
N PRO A 627 -40.63 12.55 4.54
CA PRO A 627 -41.81 13.42 4.41
C PRO A 627 -41.88 14.69 5.30
N ASP A 628 -41.27 14.70 6.50
CA ASP A 628 -41.42 15.83 7.45
C ASP A 628 -40.20 16.79 7.46
N SER A 629 -39.04 16.40 6.92
CA SER A 629 -37.82 17.24 6.98
C SER A 629 -36.77 16.95 5.90
N SER A 630 -36.63 17.89 4.94
CA SER A 630 -35.59 17.90 3.89
C SER A 630 -34.16 18.24 4.37
N ALA A 631 -33.78 17.61 5.47
CA ALA A 631 -32.47 17.57 6.11
C ALA A 631 -32.23 16.20 6.78
N LEU A 632 -33.11 15.25 6.46
CA LEU A 632 -33.09 13.82 6.73
C LEU A 632 -33.43 13.07 5.42
N ASP A 633 -33.33 13.76 4.26
CA ASP A 633 -33.37 13.09 2.95
C ASP A 633 -31.97 12.48 2.73
N TYR A 634 -31.89 11.22 2.35
CA TYR A 634 -30.67 10.62 1.80
C TYR A 634 -30.71 10.70 0.27
N SER A 635 -29.55 10.92 -0.35
CA SER A 635 -29.43 10.79 -1.80
C SER A 635 -29.31 9.32 -2.17
N ALA A 636 -30.09 8.93 -3.18
CA ALA A 636 -29.83 7.74 -3.97
C ALA A 636 -28.39 7.75 -4.47
N ASP A 637 -27.72 6.60 -4.46
CA ASP A 637 -26.41 6.51 -5.07
C ASP A 637 -26.45 6.75 -6.61
N SER A 638 -25.26 6.89 -7.20
CA SER A 638 -25.00 7.30 -8.57
C SER A 638 -24.26 6.26 -9.42
N ALA A 639 -23.75 5.20 -8.81
CA ALA A 639 -22.96 4.11 -9.37
C ALA A 639 -23.23 2.71 -8.75
N PRO A 640 -24.45 2.38 -8.28
CA PRO A 640 -24.74 1.20 -7.47
C PRO A 640 -24.36 -0.09 -8.21
N SER A 641 -23.48 -0.90 -7.63
CA SER A 641 -22.49 -1.86 -8.16
C SER A 641 -21.08 -1.32 -8.43
N ASN A 642 -20.50 -0.57 -7.47
CA ASN A 642 -19.05 -0.38 -7.35
C ASN A 642 -18.42 -0.90 -6.05
N ASP A 643 -19.17 -1.05 -4.95
CA ASP A 643 -18.67 -1.58 -3.66
C ASP A 643 -19.36 -2.91 -3.30
N MET A 644 -19.71 -3.72 -4.31
CA MET A 644 -20.52 -4.93 -4.16
C MET A 644 -19.66 -6.14 -3.76
N ASP A 645 -19.47 -6.34 -2.46
CA ASP A 645 -18.46 -7.22 -1.88
C ASP A 645 -18.84 -8.71 -1.86
N THR A 646 -17.84 -9.53 -1.56
CA THR A 646 -18.01 -10.95 -1.26
C THR A 646 -17.05 -11.36 -0.14
N VAL A 647 -17.55 -11.42 1.09
CA VAL A 647 -16.77 -11.74 2.30
C VAL A 647 -17.06 -13.16 2.80
N TYR A 648 -15.99 -13.88 3.14
CA TYR A 648 -16.03 -15.11 3.91
C TYR A 648 -15.20 -14.90 5.19
N GLY A 649 -15.75 -15.16 6.37
CA GLY A 649 -14.97 -15.18 7.63
C GLY A 649 -14.07 -16.41 7.63
N GLY A 650 -14.54 -17.50 8.21
CA GLY A 650 -13.98 -18.82 8.01
C GLY A 650 -14.24 -19.79 9.16
N ALA A 651 -13.41 -19.72 10.18
CA ALA A 651 -13.39 -20.70 11.28
C ALA A 651 -12.97 -20.10 12.64
N GLY A 652 -13.48 -18.91 12.97
CA GLY A 652 -13.14 -18.19 14.19
C GLY A 652 -14.32 -17.83 15.10
N ASN A 653 -14.48 -16.53 15.33
CA ASN A 653 -15.55 -15.84 16.06
C ASN A 653 -15.60 -14.41 15.49
N ASP A 654 -15.94 -14.33 14.21
CA ASP A 654 -15.43 -13.30 13.30
C ASP A 654 -16.26 -12.02 13.38
N THR A 655 -15.66 -10.88 13.05
CA THR A 655 -16.35 -9.58 13.01
C THR A 655 -16.33 -9.02 11.60
N ILE A 656 -17.48 -9.04 10.92
CA ILE A 656 -17.63 -8.67 9.51
C ILE A 656 -18.47 -7.40 9.39
N LEU A 657 -17.96 -6.41 8.65
CA LEU A 657 -18.51 -5.07 8.49
C LEU A 657 -18.46 -4.65 7.01
N THR A 658 -19.57 -4.74 6.27
CA THR A 658 -19.63 -4.43 4.83
C THR A 658 -20.44 -3.16 4.53
N GLY A 659 -20.67 -2.81 3.26
CA GLY A 659 -20.60 -1.42 2.80
C GLY A 659 -21.92 -0.70 2.49
N ASP A 660 -22.01 -0.29 1.23
CA ASP A 660 -23.22 0.09 0.51
C ASP A 660 -23.12 -0.46 -0.93
N ASP A 661 -24.22 -1.02 -1.45
CA ASP A 661 -24.33 -2.04 -2.52
C ASP A 661 -24.63 -3.45 -1.97
N ASN A 662 -25.20 -4.31 -2.82
CA ASN A 662 -25.73 -5.63 -2.46
C ASN A 662 -24.63 -6.67 -2.17
N ASP A 663 -24.26 -6.85 -0.90
CA ASP A 663 -23.15 -7.70 -0.47
C ASP A 663 -23.50 -9.20 -0.37
N TYR A 664 -22.46 -10.03 -0.43
CA TYR A 664 -22.54 -11.46 -0.05
C TYR A 664 -21.63 -11.73 1.16
N ILE A 665 -22.19 -12.31 2.22
CA ILE A 665 -21.46 -12.61 3.46
C ILE A 665 -21.69 -14.06 3.88
N GLU A 666 -20.61 -14.78 4.21
CA GLU A 666 -20.65 -16.13 4.81
C GLU A 666 -19.69 -16.18 6.01
N GLY A 667 -20.22 -16.16 7.25
CA GLY A 667 -19.46 -16.13 8.50
C GLY A 667 -18.58 -17.38 8.67
N GLY A 668 -19.18 -18.51 9.04
CA GLY A 668 -18.53 -19.82 8.95
C GLY A 668 -18.72 -20.76 10.15
N ASP A 669 -17.62 -21.23 10.74
CA ASP A 669 -17.56 -22.29 11.75
C ASP A 669 -17.36 -21.69 13.18
N GLY A 670 -18.05 -20.58 13.52
CA GLY A 670 -17.69 -19.67 14.62
C GLY A 670 -18.75 -19.30 15.69
N ASN A 671 -18.82 -18.00 16.05
CA ASN A 671 -19.87 -17.32 16.86
C ASN A 671 -19.86 -15.84 16.44
N ASP A 672 -20.31 -15.58 15.23
CA ASP A 672 -19.80 -14.45 14.43
C ASP A 672 -20.65 -13.19 14.63
N THR A 673 -20.11 -12.03 14.29
CA THR A 673 -20.77 -10.72 14.44
C THR A 673 -20.76 -10.03 13.08
N ILE A 674 -21.92 -9.97 12.44
CA ILE A 674 -22.09 -9.47 11.07
C ILE A 674 -22.98 -8.23 11.09
N ASP A 675 -22.56 -7.19 10.37
CA ASP A 675 -23.22 -5.89 10.23
C ASP A 675 -23.11 -5.51 8.74
N ALA A 676 -24.14 -5.85 7.97
CA ALA A 676 -24.08 -5.87 6.50
C ALA A 676 -24.13 -4.46 5.89
N GLY A 677 -25.19 -3.67 6.13
CA GLY A 677 -25.13 -2.22 5.95
C GLY A 677 -26.30 -1.57 5.20
N PHE A 678 -26.22 -1.51 3.88
CA PHE A 678 -27.14 -0.78 3.01
C PHE A 678 -27.36 -1.46 1.63
N ASP A 679 -28.63 -1.54 1.24
CA ASP A 679 -29.22 -2.23 0.07
C ASP A 679 -29.38 -3.78 0.24
N ASP A 680 -30.16 -4.43 -0.64
CA ASP A 680 -30.62 -5.82 -0.45
C ASP A 680 -29.46 -6.87 -0.36
N ASP A 681 -29.12 -7.35 0.85
CA ASP A 681 -27.95 -8.23 1.09
C ASP A 681 -28.26 -9.75 1.10
N GLU A 682 -27.25 -10.60 0.86
CA GLU A 682 -27.33 -12.08 0.99
C GLU A 682 -26.34 -12.60 2.07
N VAL A 683 -26.84 -12.80 3.30
CA VAL A 683 -26.04 -13.08 4.51
C VAL A 683 -26.27 -14.49 5.04
N TYR A 684 -25.18 -15.20 5.34
CA TYR A 684 -25.18 -16.51 6.00
C TYR A 684 -24.30 -16.46 7.26
N GLY A 685 -24.85 -16.83 8.43
CA GLY A 685 -24.08 -16.96 9.67
C GLY A 685 -23.15 -18.17 9.60
N GLY A 686 -23.70 -19.36 9.85
CA GLY A 686 -23.07 -20.64 9.53
C GLY A 686 -23.34 -21.72 10.58
N ALA A 687 -22.49 -21.79 11.60
CA ALA A 687 -22.47 -22.88 12.58
C ALA A 687 -22.01 -22.42 13.97
N GLY A 688 -22.74 -21.47 14.57
CA GLY A 688 -22.30 -20.78 15.79
C GLY A 688 -23.41 -20.41 16.78
N ASN A 689 -23.36 -19.15 17.21
CA ASN A 689 -24.38 -18.50 18.05
C ASN A 689 -24.32 -17.03 17.66
N ASP A 690 -24.67 -16.79 16.41
CA ASP A 690 -24.17 -15.66 15.64
C ASP A 690 -25.03 -14.42 15.93
N THR A 691 -24.46 -13.25 15.74
CA THR A 691 -25.13 -11.95 15.95
C THR A 691 -25.11 -11.20 14.64
N ILE A 692 -26.22 -11.28 13.91
CA ILE A 692 -26.36 -10.72 12.57
C ILE A 692 -27.27 -9.49 12.64
N GLN A 693 -26.87 -8.46 11.90
CA GLN A 693 -27.65 -7.30 11.55
C GLN A 693 -27.56 -7.16 10.02
N GLY A 694 -28.70 -7.06 9.34
CA GLY A 694 -28.76 -6.64 7.94
C GLY A 694 -28.47 -5.15 7.85
N GLY A 695 -29.52 -4.35 7.68
CA GLY A 695 -29.46 -2.90 7.80
C GLY A 695 -30.65 -2.23 7.12
N GLU A 696 -30.36 -1.31 6.19
CA GLU A 696 -31.39 -0.75 5.29
C GLU A 696 -31.39 -1.51 3.95
N GLY A 697 -32.18 -2.58 3.83
CA GLY A 697 -32.20 -3.45 2.64
C GLY A 697 -33.37 -4.43 2.67
N ASN A 698 -33.67 -5.13 1.58
CA ASN A 698 -34.66 -6.23 1.58
C ASN A 698 -33.93 -7.57 1.70
N ASP A 699 -33.39 -7.82 2.88
CA ASP A 699 -32.27 -8.71 3.09
C ASP A 699 -32.68 -10.19 3.12
N THR A 700 -31.73 -11.05 2.76
CA THR A 700 -31.88 -12.51 2.84
C THR A 700 -30.85 -13.08 3.79
N ILE A 701 -31.25 -13.30 5.05
CA ILE A 701 -30.39 -13.74 6.14
C ILE A 701 -30.71 -15.20 6.53
N ASP A 702 -29.72 -16.08 6.62
CA ASP A 702 -29.84 -17.47 7.11
C ASP A 702 -28.81 -17.72 8.23
N GLY A 703 -29.28 -17.83 9.49
CA GLY A 703 -28.45 -18.00 10.70
C GLY A 703 -27.62 -19.29 10.65
N GLY A 704 -28.25 -20.45 10.83
CA GLY A 704 -27.67 -21.75 10.44
C GLY A 704 -27.86 -22.91 11.44
N ASP A 705 -26.75 -23.40 11.99
CA ASP A 705 -26.66 -24.51 12.97
C ASP A 705 -26.24 -23.96 14.37
N ASP A 706 -26.87 -24.44 15.46
CA ASP A 706 -26.81 -23.84 16.82
C ASP A 706 -27.57 -22.47 16.88
N ASN A 707 -27.34 -21.55 17.85
CA ASN A 707 -28.42 -20.66 18.39
C ASN A 707 -28.18 -19.14 18.23
N ASP A 708 -28.92 -18.50 17.33
CA ASP A 708 -28.53 -17.17 16.80
C ASP A 708 -29.38 -16.00 17.31
N ILE A 709 -28.86 -14.78 17.12
CA ILE A 709 -29.55 -13.50 17.33
C ILE A 709 -29.49 -12.72 16.01
N ILE A 710 -30.64 -12.55 15.37
CA ILE A 710 -30.75 -11.84 14.09
C ILE A 710 -31.62 -10.61 14.27
N TYR A 711 -31.12 -9.48 13.80
CA TYR A 711 -31.89 -8.28 13.50
C TYR A 711 -31.92 -8.13 11.97
N GLY A 712 -33.08 -7.83 11.40
CA GLY A 712 -33.15 -7.30 10.04
C GLY A 712 -32.52 -5.91 10.02
N ASP A 713 -33.28 -4.93 10.49
CA ASP A 713 -32.88 -3.54 10.71
C ASP A 713 -31.83 -3.38 11.86
N VAL A 714 -31.33 -2.17 12.07
CA VAL A 714 -30.16 -1.87 12.91
C VAL A 714 -30.36 -2.12 14.42
N SER A 715 -29.42 -2.83 15.05
CA SER A 715 -29.54 -3.29 16.43
C SER A 715 -29.59 -2.14 17.46
N PRO A 716 -30.53 -2.14 18.44
CA PRO A 716 -30.70 -1.04 19.40
C PRO A 716 -29.54 -0.75 20.38
N ASP A 717 -28.51 -1.60 20.44
CA ASP A 717 -27.25 -1.37 21.19
C ASP A 717 -26.05 -1.04 20.25
N SER A 718 -26.24 -0.95 18.93
CA SER A 718 -25.24 -0.49 17.94
C SER A 718 -24.87 0.99 18.14
N ASP A 719 -23.61 1.35 17.86
CA ASP A 719 -23.17 2.76 17.91
C ASP A 719 -23.78 3.59 16.74
N ASP A 720 -24.14 2.94 15.63
CA ASP A 720 -24.75 3.57 14.45
C ASP A 720 -26.29 3.68 14.52
N TYR A 721 -26.97 2.98 15.44
CA TYR A 721 -28.42 3.09 15.70
C TYR A 721 -28.91 4.56 15.93
N ALA A 722 -28.01 5.46 16.31
CA ALA A 722 -28.30 6.90 16.45
C ALA A 722 -28.43 7.67 15.11
N ALA A 723 -28.05 7.05 13.99
CA ALA A 723 -28.34 7.48 12.62
C ALA A 723 -29.63 6.83 12.10
N PHE A 724 -29.80 5.52 12.30
CA PHE A 724 -30.90 4.72 11.73
C PHE A 724 -32.25 4.87 12.44
N SER A 725 -32.31 5.22 13.73
CA SER A 725 -33.57 5.50 14.48
C SER A 725 -34.32 6.79 14.07
N TYR A 726 -34.22 7.15 12.79
CA TYR A 726 -34.98 8.15 12.06
C TYR A 726 -35.75 7.59 10.85
N TYR A 727 -35.51 6.33 10.47
CA TYR A 727 -36.17 5.63 9.37
C TYR A 727 -37.36 4.78 9.85
N GLU A 728 -37.28 4.21 11.06
CA GLU A 728 -38.40 3.59 11.78
C GLU A 728 -39.62 4.55 11.92
N LEU A 729 -40.72 4.36 11.16
CA LEU A 729 -41.73 5.41 10.86
C LEU A 729 -43.22 4.98 10.69
N ASP A 730 -43.82 4.23 11.65
CA ASP A 730 -45.28 4.23 12.00
C ASP A 730 -46.27 4.72 10.91
N ASP A 731 -46.67 3.87 9.93
CA ASP A 731 -47.82 4.18 9.04
C ASP A 731 -49.16 4.10 9.79
N HIS A 732 -49.24 3.34 10.89
CA HIS A 732 -50.49 3.02 11.57
C HIS A 732 -51.10 4.15 12.44
N GLY A 733 -50.72 5.41 12.18
CA GLY A 733 -51.73 6.41 11.89
C GLY A 733 -51.52 7.82 12.42
N GLU A 734 -50.34 8.17 12.93
CA GLU A 734 -50.06 9.57 13.30
C GLU A 734 -49.84 10.48 12.08
N THR A 735 -50.59 11.58 12.06
CA THR A 735 -50.95 12.26 10.79
C THR A 735 -49.91 13.22 10.20
N THR A 736 -48.61 12.92 10.39
CA THR A 736 -47.47 13.71 9.89
C THR A 736 -46.24 12.91 9.47
N SER A 737 -46.03 11.69 9.99
CA SER A 737 -44.73 11.01 9.98
C SER A 737 -44.80 9.52 9.61
N ALA A 738 -45.86 9.11 8.94
CA ALA A 738 -45.90 7.80 8.28
C ALA A 738 -44.80 7.70 7.20
N ASP A 739 -44.27 6.50 7.02
CA ASP A 739 -43.46 6.13 5.86
C ASP A 739 -44.21 6.35 4.51
N THR A 740 -43.48 6.26 3.40
CA THR A 740 -43.97 6.48 2.05
C THR A 740 -43.57 5.44 0.98
N ASP A 741 -42.81 4.38 1.27
CA ASP A 741 -42.51 3.29 0.31
C ASP A 741 -42.75 1.83 0.81
N THR A 742 -42.91 1.55 2.11
CA THR A 742 -43.51 0.32 2.73
C THR A 742 -43.25 -0.99 1.96
N ALA A 743 -41.99 -1.20 1.60
CA ALA A 743 -41.42 -2.29 0.79
C ALA A 743 -39.96 -1.94 0.40
N ASN A 744 -39.21 -1.28 1.29
CA ASN A 744 -37.77 -1.06 1.13
C ASN A 744 -36.94 -1.80 2.19
N ASN A 745 -37.54 -2.25 3.29
CA ASN A 745 -36.90 -3.04 4.35
C ASN A 745 -37.59 -4.40 4.58
N SER A 746 -38.22 -4.99 3.56
CA SER A 746 -39.05 -6.21 3.74
C SER A 746 -38.22 -7.50 3.66
N ASP A 747 -37.74 -7.95 4.82
CA ASP A 747 -36.71 -8.99 4.96
C ASP A 747 -37.24 -10.43 4.86
N VAL A 748 -36.30 -11.34 4.59
CA VAL A 748 -36.53 -12.79 4.51
C VAL A 748 -35.52 -13.54 5.38
N ILE A 749 -35.76 -13.53 6.70
CA ILE A 749 -34.86 -14.07 7.72
C ILE A 749 -35.20 -15.54 8.05
N TYR A 750 -34.17 -16.39 8.11
CA TYR A 750 -34.21 -17.76 8.61
C TYR A 750 -33.28 -17.90 9.82
N GLY A 751 -33.78 -18.42 10.94
CA GLY A 751 -32.93 -18.78 12.10
C GLY A 751 -32.17 -20.09 11.85
N GLY A 752 -32.91 -21.14 11.50
CA GLY A 752 -32.32 -22.41 11.05
C GLY A 752 -32.53 -23.56 12.02
N ALA A 753 -31.55 -23.84 12.90
CA ALA A 753 -31.48 -25.08 13.66
C ALA A 753 -31.03 -24.93 15.14
N GLY A 754 -31.48 -23.86 15.81
CA GLY A 754 -31.09 -23.57 17.20
C GLY A 754 -32.24 -23.43 18.20
N ASN A 755 -32.36 -22.20 18.70
CA ASN A 755 -33.26 -21.73 19.75
C ASN A 755 -33.35 -20.20 19.58
N ASP A 756 -33.72 -19.79 18.37
CA ASP A 756 -33.17 -18.58 17.75
C ASP A 756 -33.96 -17.32 18.16
N THR A 757 -33.32 -16.15 18.10
CA THR A 757 -33.96 -14.87 18.47
C THR A 757 -33.92 -13.93 17.28
N ILE A 758 -35.07 -13.77 16.63
CA ILE A 758 -35.21 -12.98 15.40
C ILE A 758 -36.07 -11.75 15.70
N TYR A 759 -35.59 -10.60 15.24
CA TYR A 759 -36.31 -9.34 15.18
C TYR A 759 -36.38 -8.91 13.71
N GLY A 760 -37.57 -8.56 13.23
CA GLY A 760 -37.75 -7.86 11.95
C GLY A 760 -37.25 -6.41 12.06
N GLN A 761 -38.18 -5.46 12.05
CA GLN A 761 -38.36 -4.40 13.07
C GLN A 761 -39.36 -3.34 12.55
N ASP A 762 -39.13 -2.82 11.35
CA ASP A 762 -40.07 -2.02 10.57
C ASP A 762 -40.20 -2.62 9.16
N ASP A 763 -41.27 -2.28 8.43
CA ASP A 763 -41.64 -2.86 7.13
C ASP A 763 -42.09 -4.35 7.17
N ALA A 764 -42.63 -4.86 6.05
CA ALA A 764 -43.48 -6.08 6.06
C ALA A 764 -42.73 -7.43 5.88
N ASP A 765 -42.19 -7.97 6.98
CA ASP A 765 -41.22 -9.08 6.97
C ASP A 765 -41.75 -10.50 6.78
N THR A 766 -40.83 -11.43 6.46
CA THR A 766 -41.08 -12.88 6.40
C THR A 766 -40.06 -13.69 7.22
N LEU A 767 -40.34 -13.84 8.51
CA LEU A 767 -39.47 -14.52 9.49
C LEU A 767 -39.74 -16.02 9.59
N TYR A 768 -38.68 -16.84 9.60
CA TYR A 768 -38.71 -18.28 9.86
C TYR A 768 -37.78 -18.63 11.03
N GLY A 769 -38.28 -19.30 12.08
CA GLY A 769 -37.43 -19.91 13.12
C GLY A 769 -36.73 -21.16 12.56
N GLY A 770 -37.14 -22.34 13.00
CA GLY A 770 -36.80 -23.57 12.29
C GLY A 770 -36.98 -24.86 13.08
N ASP A 771 -35.87 -25.45 13.50
CA ASP A 771 -35.81 -26.77 14.15
C ASP A 771 -35.54 -26.69 15.69
N GLY A 772 -35.96 -25.60 16.36
CA GLY A 772 -35.70 -25.25 17.77
C GLY A 772 -36.91 -24.79 18.60
N ASP A 773 -36.70 -24.32 19.85
CA ASP A 773 -37.74 -23.56 20.62
C ASP A 773 -37.47 -22.04 20.45
N ASP A 774 -37.94 -21.46 19.35
CA ASP A 774 -37.46 -20.15 18.84
C ASP A 774 -38.25 -18.94 19.40
N THR A 775 -37.77 -17.72 19.16
CA THR A 775 -38.40 -16.45 19.52
C THR A 775 -38.36 -15.47 18.33
N LEU A 776 -39.52 -15.19 17.75
CA LEU A 776 -39.69 -14.22 16.66
C LEU A 776 -40.54 -13.04 17.19
N ASP A 777 -40.01 -11.82 17.09
CA ASP A 777 -40.75 -10.55 17.06
C ASP A 777 -40.74 -10.09 15.59
N GLY A 778 -41.90 -9.78 15.02
CA GLY A 778 -42.00 -9.08 13.74
C GLY A 778 -41.59 -7.62 13.93
N GLY A 779 -42.58 -6.72 13.94
CA GLY A 779 -42.40 -5.43 14.61
C GLY A 779 -43.50 -4.42 14.30
N ILE A 780 -43.46 -3.87 13.10
CA ILE A 780 -44.39 -2.87 12.56
C ILE A 780 -44.78 -3.34 11.15
N ASP A 781 -46.04 -3.10 10.73
CA ASP A 781 -46.63 -3.50 9.45
C ASP A 781 -46.93 -5.02 9.26
N ASP A 782 -47.35 -5.42 8.04
CA ASP A 782 -48.13 -6.65 7.74
C ASP A 782 -47.30 -7.97 7.74
N ASP A 783 -46.72 -8.32 8.90
CA ASP A 783 -45.77 -9.44 9.11
C ASP A 783 -46.22 -10.86 8.71
N THR A 784 -45.25 -11.73 8.36
CA THR A 784 -45.47 -13.18 8.14
C THR A 784 -44.47 -14.09 8.88
N LEU A 785 -44.80 -14.47 10.12
CA LEU A 785 -43.99 -15.35 10.96
C LEU A 785 -44.29 -16.85 10.77
N TYR A 786 -43.23 -17.67 10.76
CA TYR A 786 -43.28 -19.13 10.86
C TYR A 786 -42.35 -19.61 11.98
N GLY A 787 -42.89 -20.09 13.11
CA GLY A 787 -42.07 -20.62 14.21
C GLY A 787 -41.30 -21.87 13.79
N GLY A 788 -41.95 -23.03 13.87
CA GLY A 788 -41.39 -24.26 13.32
C GLY A 788 -41.62 -25.46 14.22
N ALA A 789 -40.54 -26.00 14.78
CA ALA A 789 -40.51 -27.37 15.30
C ALA A 789 -40.23 -27.53 16.81
N GLY A 790 -40.54 -26.53 17.65
CA GLY A 790 -40.43 -26.64 19.12
C GLY A 790 -41.66 -26.16 19.91
N ASP A 791 -41.39 -25.64 21.12
CA ASP A 791 -42.32 -24.92 22.00
C ASP A 791 -42.14 -23.38 21.81
N ASP A 792 -42.23 -22.91 20.56
CA ASP A 792 -41.86 -21.56 20.05
C ASP A 792 -42.55 -20.34 20.73
N THR A 793 -41.98 -19.15 20.60
CA THR A 793 -42.58 -17.85 20.97
C THR A 793 -42.70 -16.96 19.74
N LEU A 794 -43.92 -16.59 19.38
CA LEU A 794 -44.20 -15.76 18.19
C LEU A 794 -44.96 -14.51 18.63
N LEU A 795 -44.45 -13.36 18.24
CA LEU A 795 -45.02 -12.03 18.48
C LEU A 795 -45.13 -11.38 17.10
N GLY A 796 -46.33 -10.93 16.70
CA GLY A 796 -46.49 -10.13 15.49
C GLY A 796 -45.97 -8.72 15.74
N GLY A 797 -46.88 -7.73 15.80
CA GLY A 797 -46.46 -6.40 16.24
C GLY A 797 -47.55 -5.34 16.21
N GLU A 798 -47.38 -4.37 15.34
CA GLU A 798 -48.38 -3.35 14.97
C GLU A 798 -48.75 -3.52 13.46
N GLY A 799 -49.62 -4.49 13.11
CA GLY A 799 -49.96 -4.85 11.71
C GLY A 799 -51.12 -5.85 11.53
N ASP A 800 -51.51 -6.18 10.28
CA ASP A 800 -52.58 -7.18 9.97
C ASP A 800 -51.99 -8.64 9.87
N ASP A 801 -51.17 -9.02 10.87
CA ASP A 801 -50.23 -10.17 10.92
C ASP A 801 -50.70 -11.54 10.34
N THR A 802 -49.78 -12.33 9.79
CA THR A 802 -50.01 -13.73 9.38
C THR A 802 -49.05 -14.74 10.04
N ILE A 803 -49.40 -15.19 11.25
CA ILE A 803 -48.57 -16.08 12.08
C ILE A 803 -48.90 -17.56 11.89
N TYR A 804 -47.90 -18.40 11.59
CA TYR A 804 -48.01 -19.86 11.47
C TYR A 804 -47.47 -20.59 12.69
N ALA A 805 -48.36 -21.18 13.49
CA ALA A 805 -48.05 -21.87 14.73
C ALA A 805 -48.08 -23.40 14.62
N GLY A 806 -47.12 -24.05 15.27
CA GLY A 806 -46.86 -25.48 15.29
C GLY A 806 -47.35 -26.22 16.54
N GLY A 807 -46.38 -26.75 17.31
CA GLY A 807 -46.55 -27.87 18.23
C GLY A 807 -46.66 -27.56 19.72
N GLY A 808 -46.27 -26.38 20.21
CA GLY A 808 -46.11 -26.09 21.66
C GLY A 808 -46.25 -24.62 22.05
N ASP A 809 -46.54 -23.81 21.05
CA ASP A 809 -46.13 -22.41 20.90
C ASP A 809 -46.87 -21.45 21.86
N THR A 810 -46.29 -20.28 22.05
CA THR A 810 -46.95 -19.10 22.62
C THR A 810 -47.00 -17.98 21.58
N VAL A 811 -48.16 -17.79 20.98
CA VAL A 811 -48.44 -16.70 20.04
C VAL A 811 -49.06 -15.50 20.76
N THR A 812 -48.52 -14.32 20.47
CA THR A 812 -49.24 -13.05 20.48
C THR A 812 -49.32 -12.59 19.02
N GLY A 813 -50.47 -12.13 18.55
CA GLY A 813 -50.49 -11.26 17.37
C GLY A 813 -50.10 -9.85 17.79
N GLY A 814 -50.96 -8.86 17.53
CA GLY A 814 -50.56 -7.46 17.70
C GLY A 814 -51.66 -6.48 18.10
N GLU A 815 -51.40 -5.20 17.82
CA GLU A 815 -52.43 -4.19 17.60
C GLU A 815 -52.83 -4.28 16.11
N GLY A 816 -53.89 -5.03 15.76
CA GLY A 816 -54.10 -5.49 14.38
C GLY A 816 -55.45 -6.15 14.03
N SER A 817 -55.47 -6.99 12.99
CA SER A 817 -56.55 -7.96 12.69
C SER A 817 -56.01 -9.34 12.32
N ASP A 818 -55.18 -9.87 13.21
CA ASP A 818 -54.24 -10.98 13.04
C ASP A 818 -54.87 -12.28 12.50
N THR A 819 -54.11 -13.00 11.68
CA THR A 819 -54.50 -14.30 11.10
C THR A 819 -53.57 -15.42 11.57
N ILE A 820 -53.85 -15.93 12.78
CA ILE A 820 -53.11 -17.07 13.36
C ILE A 820 -53.56 -18.41 12.75
N ILE A 821 -52.65 -19.09 12.07
CA ILE A 821 -52.86 -20.35 11.33
C ILE A 821 -52.14 -21.49 12.04
N ILE A 822 -52.84 -22.60 12.32
CA ILE A 822 -52.22 -23.79 12.93
C ILE A 822 -51.80 -24.79 11.85
N ASP A 823 -50.50 -25.06 11.71
CA ASP A 823 -50.01 -26.03 10.74
C ASP A 823 -50.21 -27.48 11.23
N PRO A 824 -50.94 -28.33 10.49
CA PRO A 824 -51.27 -29.70 10.92
C PRO A 824 -50.11 -30.71 10.79
N SER A 825 -48.91 -30.29 10.37
CA SER A 825 -47.72 -31.14 10.22
C SER A 825 -46.69 -30.98 11.34
N LEU A 826 -46.66 -29.82 11.99
CA LEU A 826 -45.80 -29.48 13.14
C LEU A 826 -46.40 -29.96 14.49
N LEU A 827 -47.68 -30.32 14.53
CA LEU A 827 -48.38 -30.84 15.73
C LEU A 827 -47.77 -32.12 16.33
N ASP A 828 -47.12 -32.01 17.49
CA ASP A 828 -46.55 -33.14 18.25
C ASP A 828 -47.53 -33.75 19.29
N GLY A 829 -48.31 -32.89 19.97
CA GLY A 829 -49.19 -33.22 21.09
C GLY A 829 -49.12 -32.29 22.33
N ASN A 830 -48.31 -31.23 22.35
CA ASN A 830 -48.22 -30.24 23.43
C ASN A 830 -49.43 -29.27 23.42
N ALA A 831 -49.28 -28.04 23.92
CA ALA A 831 -50.40 -27.15 24.18
C ALA A 831 -50.10 -25.70 23.81
N ILE A 832 -50.59 -25.31 22.64
CA ILE A 832 -50.45 -23.98 22.04
C ILE A 832 -51.24 -22.95 22.86
N THR A 833 -50.66 -21.77 23.07
CA THR A 833 -51.28 -20.59 23.69
C THR A 833 -51.33 -19.48 22.66
N ILE A 834 -52.46 -18.78 22.55
CA ILE A 834 -52.67 -17.72 21.56
C ILE A 834 -53.34 -16.53 22.24
N THR A 835 -52.81 -15.35 21.97
CA THR A 835 -53.49 -14.07 22.15
C THR A 835 -53.50 -13.40 20.77
N GLY A 836 -54.61 -12.78 20.35
CA GLY A 836 -54.49 -11.60 19.49
C GLY A 836 -54.13 -10.41 20.40
N SER A 837 -54.99 -9.40 20.48
CA SER A 837 -55.00 -8.53 21.68
C SER A 837 -56.41 -8.15 22.17
N GLU A 838 -56.66 -6.89 22.52
CA GLU A 838 -57.98 -6.25 22.73
C GLU A 838 -57.73 -4.72 22.77
N ASP A 839 -58.06 -4.02 21.68
CA ASP A 839 -57.92 -2.56 21.56
C ASP A 839 -58.95 -1.80 22.47
N ASP A 840 -58.76 -0.50 22.78
CA ASP A 840 -59.65 0.28 23.68
C ASP A 840 -60.89 0.91 22.96
N ASP A 841 -61.07 0.64 21.66
CA ASP A 841 -62.09 1.14 20.71
C ASP A 841 -63.09 0.06 20.21
N GLY A 842 -62.59 -1.15 19.96
CA GLY A 842 -63.19 -2.32 19.30
C GLY A 842 -63.27 -2.21 17.78
N GLU A 843 -62.15 -1.94 17.09
CA GLU A 843 -62.05 -2.01 15.61
C GLU A 843 -61.18 -3.18 15.08
N ASP A 844 -60.38 -3.83 15.97
CA ASP A 844 -59.72 -5.14 15.84
C ASP A 844 -60.61 -6.33 15.37
N ASN A 845 -59.99 -7.42 14.87
CA ASN A 845 -60.70 -8.60 14.35
C ASN A 845 -59.84 -9.88 14.14
N ASP A 846 -59.52 -10.61 15.19
CA ASP A 846 -58.50 -11.66 15.07
C ASP A 846 -59.08 -13.02 14.61
N VAL A 847 -58.26 -13.81 13.89
CA VAL A 847 -58.70 -14.95 13.06
C VAL A 847 -57.87 -16.22 13.29
N LEU A 848 -58.24 -17.00 14.30
CA LEU A 848 -57.69 -18.36 14.50
C LEU A 848 -58.21 -19.36 13.44
N ASP A 849 -57.48 -19.60 12.34
CA ASP A 849 -57.94 -20.53 11.29
C ASP A 849 -57.68 -22.02 11.59
N LEU A 850 -58.71 -22.65 12.16
CA LEU A 850 -58.76 -24.09 12.37
C LEU A 850 -59.21 -24.90 11.11
N SER A 851 -59.06 -24.36 9.89
CA SER A 851 -59.59 -25.04 8.68
C SER A 851 -58.80 -26.30 8.27
N ASN A 852 -57.52 -26.35 8.63
CA ASN A 852 -56.56 -27.40 8.25
C ASN A 852 -56.42 -28.52 9.31
N VAL A 853 -56.67 -28.23 10.59
CA VAL A 853 -56.48 -29.17 11.71
C VAL A 853 -57.63 -30.14 11.99
N GLY A 854 -57.33 -31.23 12.70
CA GLY A 854 -58.29 -32.27 13.07
C GLY A 854 -58.90 -32.06 14.47
N LEU A 855 -60.18 -31.70 14.56
CA LEU A 855 -60.88 -31.46 15.84
C LEU A 855 -61.45 -32.74 16.52
N ASP A 856 -61.30 -32.92 17.85
CA ASP A 856 -61.90 -34.06 18.57
C ASP A 856 -63.41 -33.91 18.89
N TRP A 857 -64.25 -34.36 17.96
CA TRP A 857 -65.71 -34.43 18.15
C TRP A 857 -66.17 -35.42 19.24
N SER A 858 -65.28 -36.13 19.95
CA SER A 858 -65.63 -37.02 21.06
C SER A 858 -65.79 -36.30 22.40
N SER A 859 -65.11 -35.17 22.60
CA SER A 859 -65.02 -34.41 23.86
C SER A 859 -65.81 -33.11 23.89
N ASN A 860 -66.27 -32.63 22.72
CA ASN A 860 -66.69 -31.25 22.39
C ASN A 860 -65.46 -30.34 22.15
N PRO A 861 -64.99 -30.24 20.88
CA PRO A 861 -63.61 -29.87 20.57
C PRO A 861 -63.27 -28.39 20.68
N ILE A 862 -64.22 -27.50 20.95
CA ILE A 862 -63.89 -26.13 21.35
C ILE A 862 -64.89 -25.67 22.41
N SER A 863 -64.40 -25.00 23.45
CA SER A 863 -65.16 -24.46 24.56
C SER A 863 -64.73 -23.01 24.82
N TYR A 864 -65.55 -22.06 24.37
CA TYR A 864 -65.48 -20.67 24.81
C TYR A 864 -65.74 -20.54 26.32
N ASN A 865 -65.27 -19.45 26.91
CA ASN A 865 -65.60 -19.05 28.27
C ASN A 865 -67.11 -18.67 28.38
N GLU A 866 -67.69 -18.71 29.59
CA GLU A 866 -69.12 -18.35 29.80
C GLU A 866 -69.32 -16.86 30.08
N ASP A 867 -68.28 -16.17 30.57
CA ASP A 867 -68.31 -14.76 30.96
C ASP A 867 -67.67 -13.82 29.90
N ASP A 868 -66.84 -14.35 29.00
CA ASP A 868 -66.34 -13.67 27.79
C ASP A 868 -66.38 -14.66 26.58
N PRO A 869 -66.80 -14.24 25.38
CA PRO A 869 -66.94 -15.12 24.21
C PRO A 869 -65.78 -15.08 23.20
N GLU A 870 -64.85 -14.15 23.33
CA GLU A 870 -63.62 -14.04 22.52
C GLU A 870 -62.53 -15.03 23.04
N SER A 871 -62.53 -15.39 24.33
CA SER A 871 -61.65 -16.42 24.90
C SER A 871 -62.21 -17.85 24.88
N GLY A 872 -61.33 -18.84 24.75
CA GLY A 872 -61.71 -20.25 24.77
C GLY A 872 -60.55 -21.26 24.77
N THR A 873 -60.91 -22.51 24.47
CA THR A 873 -59.97 -23.64 24.33
C THR A 873 -60.41 -24.59 23.21
N VAL A 874 -59.48 -25.08 22.40
CA VAL A 874 -59.65 -26.10 21.34
C VAL A 874 -59.08 -27.44 21.81
N THR A 875 -59.52 -28.56 21.24
CA THR A 875 -58.88 -29.88 21.42
C THR A 875 -58.85 -30.64 20.10
N LEU A 876 -57.65 -31.02 19.68
CA LEU A 876 -57.36 -31.69 18.41
C LEU A 876 -57.40 -33.23 18.55
N THR A 877 -57.24 -33.97 17.43
CA THR A 877 -57.48 -35.43 17.35
C THR A 877 -56.32 -36.31 17.80
N ASP A 878 -55.14 -35.72 17.84
CA ASP A 878 -53.83 -36.18 18.34
C ASP A 878 -53.81 -36.12 19.88
N GLY A 879 -54.10 -34.95 20.43
CA GLY A 879 -54.11 -34.62 21.84
C GLY A 879 -53.92 -33.13 22.13
N THR A 880 -53.44 -32.35 21.15
CA THR A 880 -53.08 -30.93 21.30
C THR A 880 -54.27 -30.10 21.78
N THR A 881 -53.99 -29.16 22.68
CA THR A 881 -54.99 -28.25 23.26
C THR A 881 -54.55 -26.81 23.05
N ILE A 882 -55.22 -26.09 22.15
CA ILE A 882 -55.01 -24.65 21.96
C ILE A 882 -55.80 -23.91 23.05
N SER A 883 -55.20 -22.91 23.70
CA SER A 883 -55.90 -21.94 24.56
C SER A 883 -55.84 -20.57 23.90
N PHE A 884 -56.96 -19.85 23.82
CA PHE A 884 -57.02 -18.55 23.11
C PHE A 884 -57.80 -17.47 23.88
N SER A 885 -57.46 -16.20 23.64
CA SER A 885 -58.10 -14.97 24.16
C SER A 885 -57.85 -13.81 23.20
N GLY A 886 -58.84 -12.94 22.96
CA GLY A 886 -58.81 -11.97 21.84
C GLY A 886 -58.83 -12.70 20.50
N ILE A 887 -60.02 -13.13 20.04
CA ILE A 887 -60.26 -13.90 18.80
C ILE A 887 -61.76 -13.84 18.41
N GLU A 888 -62.10 -13.12 17.33
CA GLU A 888 -63.49 -12.74 17.02
C GLU A 888 -64.08 -13.54 15.82
N THR A 889 -63.28 -14.38 15.11
CA THR A 889 -63.59 -14.89 13.74
C THR A 889 -63.16 -16.33 13.39
N VAL A 890 -63.86 -16.99 12.44
CA VAL A 890 -63.36 -18.07 11.49
C VAL A 890 -64.28 -18.15 10.19
N ILE A 891 -65.00 -19.24 9.84
CA ILE A 891 -65.81 -19.49 8.59
C ILE A 891 -67.20 -20.29 8.82
N CYS A 892 -68.51 -20.13 8.39
CA CYS A 892 -69.50 -19.19 7.69
C CYS A 892 -70.17 -19.40 6.23
N PHE A 893 -71.12 -20.21 5.66
CA PHE A 893 -72.30 -21.15 5.83
C PHE A 893 -72.30 -22.59 5.12
N GLY A 894 -72.47 -23.73 5.81
CA GLY A 894 -72.67 -25.17 5.37
C GLY A 894 -71.58 -26.18 4.85
N LYS A 895 -70.35 -26.43 5.37
CA LYS A 895 -69.32 -27.38 4.78
C LYS A 895 -69.90 -28.79 4.49
N GLY A 896 -69.68 -29.30 3.27
CA GLY A 896 -70.23 -30.54 2.73
C GLY A 896 -71.64 -30.42 2.11
N THR A 897 -72.28 -29.26 2.20
CA THR A 897 -73.58 -28.97 1.56
C THR A 897 -73.39 -28.78 0.06
N ARG A 898 -74.21 -29.46 -0.77
CA ARG A 898 -74.01 -29.40 -2.23
C ARG A 898 -75.00 -28.49 -2.96
N ILE A 899 -74.49 -27.62 -3.82
CA ILE A 899 -75.22 -26.59 -4.55
C ILE A 899 -75.37 -26.99 -6.02
N ALA A 900 -76.53 -26.74 -6.63
CA ALA A 900 -76.80 -27.11 -8.02
C ALA A 900 -76.09 -26.22 -9.06
N THR A 901 -75.27 -26.82 -9.92
CA THR A 901 -74.55 -26.16 -11.03
C THR A 901 -74.89 -26.83 -12.39
N PRO A 902 -74.48 -26.29 -13.55
CA PRO A 902 -74.66 -26.91 -14.86
C PRO A 902 -74.12 -28.34 -14.99
N TYR A 903 -73.11 -28.66 -14.17
CA TYR A 903 -72.34 -29.91 -14.25
C TYR A 903 -72.80 -30.97 -13.23
N GLY A 904 -73.70 -30.60 -12.31
CA GLY A 904 -74.16 -31.44 -11.21
C GLY A 904 -74.25 -30.65 -9.90
N ALA A 905 -74.40 -31.33 -8.77
CA ALA A 905 -74.29 -30.69 -7.46
C ALA A 905 -72.84 -30.82 -6.94
N ARG A 906 -72.13 -29.69 -6.82
CA ARG A 906 -70.78 -29.56 -6.23
C ARG A 906 -70.90 -29.20 -4.74
N ALA A 907 -69.89 -29.47 -3.92
CA ALA A 907 -69.90 -29.01 -2.53
C ALA A 907 -69.79 -27.46 -2.49
N VAL A 908 -70.18 -26.84 -1.37
CA VAL A 908 -70.24 -25.38 -1.26
C VAL A 908 -68.83 -24.79 -1.10
N GLU A 909 -67.98 -25.51 -0.37
CA GLU A 909 -66.54 -25.29 -0.26
C GLU A 909 -65.79 -25.41 -1.61
N ASP A 910 -66.35 -26.10 -2.61
CA ASP A 910 -65.73 -26.21 -3.94
C ASP A 910 -65.91 -24.94 -4.78
N LEU A 911 -66.81 -24.02 -4.42
CA LEU A 911 -67.28 -22.93 -5.30
C LEU A 911 -66.40 -21.68 -5.19
N LYS A 912 -66.09 -21.06 -6.34
CA LYS A 912 -65.34 -19.80 -6.41
C LYS A 912 -66.11 -18.74 -7.20
N PRO A 913 -65.84 -17.43 -7.02
CA PRO A 913 -66.42 -16.37 -7.85
C PRO A 913 -66.30 -16.67 -9.35
N GLY A 914 -67.36 -16.37 -10.10
CA GLY A 914 -67.52 -16.71 -11.51
C GLY A 914 -68.20 -18.07 -11.78
N ASP A 915 -68.26 -19.00 -10.82
CA ASP A 915 -68.94 -20.29 -11.02
C ASP A 915 -70.43 -20.12 -11.34
N LEU A 916 -70.94 -20.88 -12.31
CA LEU A 916 -72.36 -20.82 -12.66
C LEU A 916 -73.21 -21.67 -11.70
N VAL A 917 -74.09 -21.02 -10.93
CA VAL A 917 -75.08 -21.67 -10.06
C VAL A 917 -76.46 -21.62 -10.71
N LEU A 918 -77.27 -22.66 -10.50
CA LEU A 918 -78.65 -22.74 -10.96
C LEU A 918 -79.60 -22.06 -9.97
N THR A 919 -80.26 -20.99 -10.43
CA THR A 919 -81.31 -20.27 -9.71
C THR A 919 -82.70 -20.56 -10.29
N MET A 920 -83.74 -20.41 -9.47
CA MET A 920 -85.11 -20.76 -9.83
C MET A 920 -85.73 -19.82 -10.89
N ASP A 921 -85.49 -18.51 -10.77
CA ASP A 921 -86.20 -17.50 -11.56
C ASP A 921 -85.43 -17.10 -12.82
N ASN A 922 -84.09 -17.12 -12.77
CA ASN A 922 -83.23 -16.50 -13.77
C ASN A 922 -82.33 -17.50 -14.52
N GLY A 923 -82.31 -18.77 -14.09
CA GLY A 923 -81.55 -19.83 -14.74
C GLY A 923 -80.13 -19.92 -14.20
N LEU A 924 -79.13 -19.97 -15.07
CA LEU A 924 -77.73 -20.01 -14.64
C LEU A 924 -77.24 -18.58 -14.38
N GLN A 925 -76.79 -18.29 -13.17
CA GLN A 925 -76.20 -16.99 -12.80
C GLN A 925 -74.76 -17.19 -12.30
N PRO A 926 -73.82 -16.29 -12.63
CA PRO A 926 -72.48 -16.33 -12.07
C PRO A 926 -72.53 -15.96 -10.59
N LEU A 927 -71.93 -16.81 -9.77
CA LEU A 927 -71.60 -16.53 -8.38
C LEU A 927 -70.66 -15.31 -8.36
N ARG A 928 -70.95 -14.32 -7.51
CA ARG A 928 -70.20 -13.06 -7.49
C ARG A 928 -69.23 -13.00 -6.31
N TRP A 929 -69.59 -13.62 -5.19
CA TRP A 929 -68.84 -13.64 -3.94
C TRP A 929 -69.10 -14.94 -3.16
N VAL A 930 -68.09 -15.41 -2.43
CA VAL A 930 -68.11 -16.58 -1.53
C VAL A 930 -67.22 -16.29 -0.33
N GLY A 931 -67.79 -16.06 0.86
CA GLY A 931 -67.01 -15.77 2.07
C GLY A 931 -67.63 -16.38 3.34
N ALA A 932 -67.00 -16.17 4.51
CA ALA A 932 -67.39 -16.86 5.74
C ALA A 932 -66.83 -16.24 7.05
N ARG A 933 -67.63 -16.08 8.14
CA ARG A 933 -67.23 -15.79 9.55
C ARG A 933 -67.87 -16.81 10.51
N THR A 934 -67.15 -17.61 11.33
CA THR A 934 -67.69 -18.87 11.95
C THR A 934 -68.72 -18.71 13.04
N VAL A 935 -69.29 -19.85 13.47
CA VAL A 935 -70.00 -19.97 14.73
C VAL A 935 -69.85 -21.33 15.44
N PRO A 936 -69.79 -21.35 16.79
CA PRO A 936 -70.13 -22.53 17.57
C PRO A 936 -71.55 -23.01 17.25
N ALA A 937 -71.76 -24.33 17.27
CA ALA A 937 -73.05 -24.96 16.99
C ALA A 937 -74.01 -24.87 18.20
N THR A 938 -74.16 -23.69 18.81
CA THR A 938 -74.88 -23.47 20.08
C THR A 938 -75.77 -22.21 20.03
N GLY A 939 -76.66 -22.06 21.02
CA GLY A 939 -77.37 -20.80 21.28
C GLY A 939 -78.09 -20.17 20.07
N ARG A 940 -77.69 -18.93 19.72
CA ARG A 940 -78.28 -18.16 18.59
C ARG A 940 -77.82 -18.65 17.21
N PHE A 941 -76.86 -19.57 17.17
CA PHE A 941 -76.10 -19.97 15.99
C PHE A 941 -76.21 -21.48 15.65
N ALA A 942 -76.72 -22.31 16.56
CA ALA A 942 -76.85 -23.77 16.42
C ALA A 942 -77.49 -24.22 15.08
N PRO A 943 -76.81 -25.08 14.29
CA PRO A 943 -77.27 -25.46 12.96
C PRO A 943 -78.67 -26.07 12.96
N ILE A 944 -79.46 -25.73 11.94
CA ILE A 944 -80.76 -26.33 11.70
C ILE A 944 -80.59 -27.45 10.68
N GLU A 945 -80.71 -28.69 11.16
CA GLU A 945 -80.72 -29.88 10.34
C GLU A 945 -82.12 -30.10 9.75
N ILE A 946 -82.19 -30.02 8.42
CA ILE A 946 -83.36 -30.26 7.60
C ILE A 946 -83.22 -31.67 7.01
N THR A 947 -83.86 -32.66 7.64
CA THR A 947 -83.74 -34.07 7.23
C THR A 947 -84.26 -34.31 5.80
N LYS A 948 -83.72 -35.33 5.13
CA LYS A 948 -83.98 -35.65 3.72
C LYS A 948 -85.48 -35.65 3.37
N GLY A 949 -85.84 -34.80 2.42
CA GLY A 949 -87.18 -34.66 1.88
C GLY A 949 -88.14 -33.83 2.72
N ALA A 950 -87.71 -33.24 3.85
CA ALA A 950 -88.54 -32.39 4.69
C ALA A 950 -89.04 -31.14 3.94
N LEU A 951 -88.21 -30.55 3.07
CA LEU A 951 -88.51 -29.41 2.19
C LEU A 951 -88.25 -29.72 0.71
N GLY A 952 -88.21 -31.01 0.34
CA GLY A 952 -87.89 -31.48 -1.02
C GLY A 952 -86.41 -31.79 -1.27
N ASN A 953 -85.54 -31.49 -0.30
CA ASN A 953 -84.11 -31.81 -0.29
C ASN A 953 -83.80 -33.30 -0.52
N GLU A 954 -82.76 -33.57 -1.32
CA GLU A 954 -82.31 -34.91 -1.71
C GLU A 954 -81.39 -35.57 -0.68
N ARG A 955 -80.78 -34.80 0.24
CA ARG A 955 -80.03 -35.28 1.42
C ARG A 955 -80.48 -34.49 2.65
N ASP A 956 -80.02 -34.92 3.82
CA ASP A 956 -80.05 -34.07 5.02
C ASP A 956 -79.19 -32.81 4.75
N LEU A 957 -79.69 -31.65 5.16
CA LEU A 957 -79.14 -30.32 4.84
C LEU A 957 -78.91 -29.53 6.14
N ILE A 958 -77.76 -28.88 6.27
CA ILE A 958 -77.33 -28.16 7.47
C ILE A 958 -77.20 -26.67 7.12
N VAL A 959 -77.91 -25.81 7.85
CA VAL A 959 -77.95 -24.35 7.59
C VAL A 959 -78.02 -23.54 8.88
N SER A 960 -77.63 -22.25 8.85
CA SER A 960 -77.70 -21.38 10.03
C SER A 960 -79.14 -21.13 10.49
N PRO A 961 -79.38 -20.81 11.78
CA PRO A 961 -80.69 -20.44 12.31
C PRO A 961 -81.43 -19.35 11.53
N GLN A 962 -80.70 -18.41 10.93
CA GLN A 962 -81.26 -17.27 10.21
C GLN A 962 -81.56 -17.60 8.73
N HIS A 963 -80.77 -18.49 8.12
CA HIS A 963 -80.85 -18.85 6.69
C HIS A 963 -82.27 -19.25 6.28
N ARG A 964 -82.80 -18.68 5.19
CA ARG A 964 -84.21 -18.81 4.81
C ARG A 964 -84.44 -19.87 3.74
N MET A 965 -85.37 -20.77 4.04
CA MET A 965 -85.85 -21.78 3.09
C MET A 965 -87.10 -21.28 2.37
N LEU A 966 -87.27 -21.68 1.10
CA LEU A 966 -88.46 -21.35 0.32
C LEU A 966 -89.65 -22.25 0.71
N LEU A 967 -90.81 -21.65 0.96
CA LEU A 967 -92.09 -22.34 1.11
C LEU A 967 -93.04 -21.95 -0.02
N ASN A 968 -93.54 -22.94 -0.78
CA ASN A 968 -94.50 -22.73 -1.86
C ASN A 968 -95.83 -23.47 -1.65
N GLY A 969 -96.92 -22.88 -2.17
CA GLY A 969 -98.23 -23.54 -2.25
C GLY A 969 -99.44 -22.64 -1.97
N TRP A 970 -100.63 -23.25 -2.05
CA TRP A 970 -101.93 -22.57 -1.95
C TRP A 970 -102.19 -21.90 -0.59
N ARG A 971 -101.51 -22.32 0.48
CA ARG A 971 -101.60 -21.70 1.81
C ARG A 971 -100.94 -20.32 1.82
N SER A 972 -99.75 -20.20 1.22
CA SER A 972 -99.06 -18.92 1.03
C SER A 972 -99.92 -17.96 0.22
N GLU A 973 -100.47 -18.44 -0.91
CA GLU A 973 -101.37 -17.65 -1.77
C GLU A 973 -102.60 -17.14 -1.01
N MET A 974 -103.20 -17.99 -0.16
CA MET A 974 -104.40 -17.64 0.60
C MET A 974 -104.14 -16.69 1.79
N LEU A 975 -102.95 -16.73 2.40
CA LEU A 975 -102.62 -15.95 3.60
C LEU A 975 -101.87 -14.65 3.30
N PHE A 976 -100.98 -14.66 2.29
CA PHE A 976 -100.06 -13.56 1.97
C PHE A 976 -100.23 -13.01 0.55
N ASN A 977 -101.16 -13.54 -0.26
CA ASN A 977 -101.40 -13.13 -1.65
C ASN A 977 -100.14 -13.31 -2.54
N THR A 978 -99.32 -14.32 -2.23
CA THR A 978 -98.23 -14.83 -3.07
C THR A 978 -98.11 -16.34 -2.88
N SER A 979 -97.94 -17.10 -3.96
CA SER A 979 -97.79 -18.55 -3.90
C SER A 979 -96.48 -19.01 -3.25
N GLU A 980 -95.52 -18.11 -3.05
CA GLU A 980 -94.15 -18.41 -2.61
C GLU A 980 -93.65 -17.36 -1.61
N VAL A 981 -92.99 -17.81 -0.54
CA VAL A 981 -92.52 -17.01 0.60
C VAL A 981 -91.25 -17.62 1.21
N PHE A 982 -90.43 -16.81 1.86
CA PHE A 982 -89.26 -17.27 2.61
C PHE A 982 -89.53 -17.39 4.11
N ALA A 983 -88.92 -18.39 4.75
CA ALA A 983 -88.96 -18.59 6.20
C ALA A 983 -87.58 -19.02 6.73
N ALA A 984 -87.05 -18.29 7.72
CA ALA A 984 -85.80 -18.65 8.41
C ALA A 984 -85.89 -20.06 9.03
N ALA A 985 -84.82 -20.84 8.90
CA ALA A 985 -84.80 -22.26 9.27
C ALA A 985 -85.23 -22.52 10.71
N LYS A 986 -84.82 -21.68 11.68
CA LYS A 986 -85.26 -21.78 13.08
C LYS A 986 -86.78 -21.65 13.30
N HIS A 987 -87.50 -20.97 12.39
CA HIS A 987 -88.96 -20.86 12.45
C HIS A 987 -89.68 -22.09 11.88
N LEU A 988 -88.96 -23.02 11.23
CA LEU A 988 -89.47 -24.26 10.66
C LEU A 988 -89.22 -25.49 11.55
N VAL A 989 -88.43 -25.32 12.62
CA VAL A 989 -88.13 -26.37 13.61
C VAL A 989 -89.42 -26.97 14.17
N ASN A 990 -89.57 -28.28 13.96
CA ASN A 990 -90.77 -29.02 14.33
C ASN A 990 -90.49 -30.20 15.28
N GLY A 991 -89.21 -30.36 15.69
CA GLY A 991 -88.78 -31.41 16.61
C GLY A 991 -88.83 -32.83 16.04
N SER A 992 -88.92 -32.98 14.71
CA SER A 992 -88.95 -34.29 14.04
C SER A 992 -88.20 -34.35 12.72
N THR A 993 -88.64 -33.63 11.68
CA THR A 993 -87.99 -33.60 10.36
C THR A 993 -87.15 -32.34 10.11
N ILE A 994 -87.35 -31.30 10.93
CA ILE A 994 -86.50 -30.12 10.99
C ILE A 994 -86.20 -29.91 12.47
N ARG A 995 -84.92 -29.92 12.83
CA ARG A 995 -84.43 -29.88 14.21
C ARG A 995 -83.20 -28.98 14.33
N GLU A 996 -82.99 -28.47 15.52
CA GLU A 996 -81.76 -27.81 15.94
C GLU A 996 -80.75 -28.91 16.33
N ALA A 997 -79.52 -28.81 15.83
CA ALA A 997 -78.45 -29.80 16.01
C ALA A 997 -77.32 -29.17 16.82
N GLN A 998 -77.47 -29.15 18.15
CA GLN A 998 -76.52 -28.50 19.05
C GLN A 998 -75.30 -29.39 19.36
N GLY A 999 -74.10 -28.80 19.37
CA GLY A 999 -72.85 -29.40 19.86
C GLY A 999 -71.68 -29.30 18.89
N GLY A 1000 -70.49 -28.97 19.39
CA GLY A 1000 -69.31 -28.68 18.58
C GLY A 1000 -69.47 -27.42 17.71
N PHE A 1001 -68.87 -27.45 16.51
CA PHE A 1001 -68.79 -26.31 15.59
C PHE A 1001 -69.46 -26.62 14.27
N VAL A 1002 -69.56 -25.62 13.39
CA VAL A 1002 -70.11 -25.86 12.07
C VAL A 1002 -69.45 -24.95 11.02
N THR A 1003 -68.32 -25.43 10.45
CA THR A 1003 -67.65 -24.81 9.29
C THR A 1003 -68.54 -24.82 8.06
N TYR A 1004 -68.38 -23.82 7.20
CA TYR A 1004 -69.55 -23.22 6.57
C TYR A 1004 -69.03 -22.19 5.48
N TYR A 1005 -69.55 -22.07 4.23
CA TYR A 1005 -69.22 -20.99 3.24
C TYR A 1005 -70.45 -20.27 2.54
N HIS A 1006 -70.66 -18.94 2.66
CA HIS A 1006 -71.81 -18.14 2.11
C HIS A 1006 -71.75 -17.90 0.58
N LEU A 1007 -72.86 -17.49 -0.07
CA LEU A 1007 -72.96 -17.34 -1.54
C LEU A 1007 -73.79 -16.12 -1.99
N MET A 1008 -73.23 -15.19 -2.78
CA MET A 1008 -73.93 -13.99 -3.28
C MET A 1008 -73.86 -13.80 -4.81
N PHE A 1009 -74.86 -13.10 -5.35
CA PHE A 1009 -75.07 -12.84 -6.79
C PHE A 1009 -75.41 -11.35 -7.01
N ASP A 1010 -75.54 -10.90 -8.27
CA ASP A 1010 -75.90 -9.52 -8.66
C ASP A 1010 -77.27 -9.01 -8.15
N ARG A 1011 -78.01 -9.87 -7.44
CA ARG A 1011 -79.27 -9.64 -6.72
C ARG A 1011 -79.51 -10.83 -5.81
N HIS A 1012 -80.44 -10.70 -4.86
CA HIS A 1012 -80.98 -11.86 -4.14
C HIS A 1012 -81.57 -12.87 -5.14
N GLU A 1013 -81.08 -14.11 -5.14
CA GLU A 1013 -81.56 -15.22 -5.98
C GLU A 1013 -82.14 -16.36 -5.13
N VAL A 1014 -82.97 -17.20 -5.74
CA VAL A 1014 -83.41 -18.48 -5.13
C VAL A 1014 -82.54 -19.60 -5.68
N ILE A 1015 -81.64 -20.15 -4.87
CA ILE A 1015 -80.71 -21.22 -5.24
C ILE A 1015 -81.23 -22.59 -4.79
N PHE A 1016 -80.57 -23.67 -5.24
CA PHE A 1016 -80.90 -25.05 -4.83
C PHE A 1016 -79.76 -25.70 -4.04
N ALA A 1017 -79.88 -25.70 -2.72
CA ALA A 1017 -78.99 -26.41 -1.79
C ALA A 1017 -79.56 -27.81 -1.47
N GLU A 1018 -78.79 -28.86 -1.76
CA GLU A 1018 -79.22 -30.27 -1.75
C GLU A 1018 -80.57 -30.51 -2.46
N GLY A 1019 -80.87 -29.72 -3.50
CA GLY A 1019 -82.13 -29.79 -4.26
C GLY A 1019 -83.35 -29.14 -3.58
N ALA A 1020 -83.27 -28.68 -2.33
CA ALA A 1020 -84.26 -27.78 -1.75
C ALA A 1020 -83.99 -26.34 -2.18
N ALA A 1021 -85.05 -25.55 -2.37
CA ALA A 1021 -84.92 -24.14 -2.68
C ALA A 1021 -84.68 -23.30 -1.42
N SER A 1022 -83.62 -22.49 -1.43
CA SER A 1022 -83.22 -21.59 -0.34
C SER A 1022 -82.80 -20.23 -0.87
N GLU A 1023 -82.57 -19.27 0.01
CA GLU A 1023 -82.01 -17.97 -0.35
C GLU A 1023 -80.52 -18.08 -0.71
N SER A 1024 -80.05 -17.21 -1.60
CA SER A 1024 -78.66 -16.74 -1.58
C SER A 1024 -78.44 -15.83 -0.36
N PHE A 1025 -77.19 -15.48 -0.07
CA PHE A 1025 -76.90 -14.34 0.79
C PHE A 1025 -77.55 -13.06 0.21
N HIS A 1026 -77.94 -12.16 1.12
CA HIS A 1026 -78.67 -10.94 0.80
C HIS A 1026 -78.26 -9.84 1.75
N VAL A 1027 -77.82 -8.72 1.19
CA VAL A 1027 -77.22 -7.62 1.93
C VAL A 1027 -78.25 -6.56 2.32
N SER A 1028 -78.03 -5.95 3.47
CA SER A 1028 -78.85 -4.93 4.12
C SER A 1028 -78.06 -4.36 5.31
N ASP A 1029 -78.49 -3.21 5.86
CA ASP A 1029 -77.88 -2.53 7.00
C ASP A 1029 -77.60 -3.45 8.22
N TYR A 1030 -78.38 -4.54 8.38
CA TYR A 1030 -78.31 -5.48 9.51
C TYR A 1030 -77.67 -6.84 9.16
N SER A 1031 -77.15 -7.00 7.94
CA SER A 1031 -76.42 -8.20 7.51
C SER A 1031 -75.00 -7.90 7.02
N LEU A 1032 -74.60 -6.62 6.93
CA LEU A 1032 -73.19 -6.22 6.81
C LEU A 1032 -72.46 -6.35 8.16
N THR A 1033 -73.12 -5.98 9.27
CA THR A 1033 -72.61 -6.05 10.66
C THR A 1033 -72.58 -7.50 11.19
N GLY A 1034 -71.89 -8.38 10.47
CA GLY A 1034 -71.88 -9.84 10.64
C GLY A 1034 -71.21 -10.59 9.48
N VAL A 1035 -70.47 -9.86 8.65
CA VAL A 1035 -69.43 -10.33 7.73
C VAL A 1035 -68.15 -9.60 8.17
N ALA A 1036 -67.01 -10.31 8.29
CA ALA A 1036 -65.71 -9.72 8.64
C ALA A 1036 -65.32 -8.58 7.68
N ASP A 1037 -64.42 -7.70 8.09
CA ASP A 1037 -64.27 -6.39 7.45
C ASP A 1037 -63.57 -6.46 6.08
N GLY A 1038 -62.46 -7.19 5.92
CA GLY A 1038 -61.91 -7.52 4.60
C GLY A 1038 -62.93 -8.23 3.68
N ALA A 1039 -63.71 -9.17 4.24
CA ALA A 1039 -64.80 -9.85 3.52
C ALA A 1039 -66.03 -8.94 3.22
N ARG A 1040 -66.12 -7.78 3.88
CA ARG A 1040 -67.12 -6.73 3.66
C ARG A 1040 -66.62 -5.73 2.61
N GLU A 1041 -65.33 -5.44 2.59
CA GLU A 1041 -64.70 -4.65 1.55
C GLU A 1041 -64.56 -5.41 0.22
N GLU A 1042 -64.33 -6.72 0.21
CA GLU A 1042 -64.48 -7.54 -1.02
C GLU A 1042 -65.90 -7.40 -1.58
N LEU A 1043 -66.92 -7.45 -0.70
CA LEU A 1043 -68.32 -7.21 -1.07
C LEU A 1043 -68.58 -5.78 -1.56
N PHE A 1044 -67.86 -4.78 -1.07
CA PHE A 1044 -67.99 -3.40 -1.49
C PHE A 1044 -67.22 -3.09 -2.79
N ALA A 1045 -66.05 -3.70 -3.03
CA ALA A 1045 -65.37 -3.67 -4.32
C ALA A 1045 -66.22 -4.32 -5.42
N LEU A 1046 -66.88 -5.44 -5.09
CA LEU A 1046 -67.80 -6.15 -6.00
C LEU A 1046 -69.15 -5.44 -6.19
N PHE A 1047 -69.61 -4.64 -5.21
CA PHE A 1047 -70.87 -3.89 -5.22
C PHE A 1047 -70.75 -2.50 -4.54
N PRO A 1048 -70.09 -1.50 -5.18
CA PRO A 1048 -69.75 -0.21 -4.55
C PRO A 1048 -70.95 0.62 -4.05
N GLU A 1049 -72.15 0.36 -4.57
CA GLU A 1049 -73.39 0.96 -4.05
C GLU A 1049 -73.67 0.65 -2.56
N LEU A 1050 -73.11 -0.44 -2.02
CA LEU A 1050 -73.43 -0.93 -0.67
C LEU A 1050 -72.71 -0.15 0.45
N ARG A 1051 -71.50 0.40 0.24
CA ARG A 1051 -70.82 1.32 1.20
C ARG A 1051 -71.70 2.53 1.58
N SER A 1052 -72.61 2.97 0.71
CA SER A 1052 -73.40 4.19 0.90
C SER A 1052 -74.92 4.01 1.00
N MET A 1053 -75.48 2.91 0.48
CA MET A 1053 -76.91 2.58 0.55
C MET A 1053 -77.12 1.05 0.53
N PRO A 1054 -76.98 0.33 1.66
CA PRO A 1054 -77.00 -1.15 1.67
C PRO A 1054 -78.29 -1.79 1.15
N ASP A 1055 -79.43 -1.08 1.19
CA ASP A 1055 -80.70 -1.46 0.56
C ASP A 1055 -80.62 -1.64 -0.99
N GLN A 1056 -79.53 -1.22 -1.66
CA GLN A 1056 -79.39 -1.28 -3.12
C GLN A 1056 -79.18 -2.68 -3.71
N HIS A 1057 -78.80 -3.71 -2.92
CA HIS A 1057 -78.78 -5.12 -3.40
C HIS A 1057 -80.17 -5.63 -3.81
N GLY A 1058 -81.21 -4.87 -3.46
CA GLY A 1058 -82.57 -5.02 -3.96
C GLY A 1058 -83.50 -5.74 -3.00
N SER A 1059 -84.79 -5.76 -3.35
CA SER A 1059 -85.81 -6.46 -2.57
C SER A 1059 -85.58 -7.98 -2.60
N THR A 1060 -85.78 -8.65 -1.47
CA THR A 1060 -85.63 -10.11 -1.34
C THR A 1060 -86.42 -10.87 -2.39
N ALA A 1061 -85.85 -11.94 -2.96
CA ALA A 1061 -86.42 -12.66 -4.10
C ALA A 1061 -87.86 -13.16 -3.87
N ARG A 1062 -88.24 -13.43 -2.61
CA ARG A 1062 -89.62 -13.65 -2.15
C ARG A 1062 -89.89 -12.89 -0.85
N GLN A 1063 -91.16 -12.77 -0.48
CA GLN A 1063 -91.56 -12.17 0.79
C GLN A 1063 -91.07 -13.01 1.98
N CYS A 1064 -90.24 -12.42 2.84
CA CYS A 1064 -89.77 -13.05 4.08
C CYS A 1064 -90.82 -12.94 5.20
N LEU A 1065 -91.06 -14.04 5.92
CA LEU A 1065 -92.09 -14.13 6.97
C LEU A 1065 -91.51 -14.17 8.39
N LYS A 1066 -92.19 -13.49 9.31
CA LYS A 1066 -91.86 -13.47 10.75
C LYS A 1066 -92.32 -14.77 11.42
N ALA A 1067 -91.73 -15.12 12.56
CA ALA A 1067 -91.99 -16.38 13.27
C ALA A 1067 -93.49 -16.73 13.43
N HIS A 1068 -94.32 -15.74 13.81
CA HIS A 1068 -95.76 -15.93 14.01
C HIS A 1068 -96.57 -16.02 12.70
N GLU A 1069 -96.01 -15.59 11.56
CA GLU A 1069 -96.60 -15.71 10.22
C GLU A 1069 -96.25 -17.08 9.61
N VAL A 1070 -95.02 -17.56 9.80
CA VAL A 1070 -94.59 -18.93 9.47
C VAL A 1070 -95.46 -19.96 10.20
N GLN A 1071 -95.76 -19.73 11.49
CA GLN A 1071 -96.66 -20.58 12.28
C GLN A 1071 -98.08 -20.71 11.70
N LEU A 1072 -98.56 -19.75 10.89
CA LEU A 1072 -99.85 -19.85 10.20
C LEU A 1072 -99.81 -20.74 8.94
N LEU A 1073 -98.62 -21.00 8.38
CA LEU A 1073 -98.43 -21.89 7.23
C LEU A 1073 -98.22 -23.35 7.63
N VAL A 1074 -97.54 -23.61 8.75
CA VAL A 1074 -97.15 -24.96 9.17
C VAL A 1074 -98.17 -25.66 10.10
N ALA A 1075 -99.24 -24.95 10.51
CA ALA A 1075 -100.34 -25.47 11.35
C ALA A 1075 -101.49 -26.14 10.56
#